data_AF-L1JWW1-F1
#
_entry.id   AF-L1JWW1-F1
#
_cell.length_a   1.000
_cell.length_b   1.000
_cell.length_c   1.000
_cell.angle_alpha   90.00
_cell.angle_beta   90.00
_cell.angle_gamma   90.00
#
_symmetry.space_group_name_H-M   'P 1'
#
loop_
_entity.id
_entity.type
_entity.pdbx_description
1 polymer ?
#
loop_
_entity_poly.entity_id
_entity_poly.type
_entity_poly.pdbx_seq_one_letter_code
_entity_poly.pdbx_strand_id
1 'polypeptide(L)'
;MSSILLVALILRLCSLTSASTIQLVPHDKQCFPPSFNFSSFSQLRTEQLRRLKYADGTLHPLKVPYASWASARIISEITYILLAEILQFEVQLLDGTALHSGQPVMYVAGCKNPDDTLCKDNNISDPVVHITVETWSYGIGRVSALPSHLQPTLLTVYDYNTVDHFFLWDTMVQQAQKDSVFLDYYRYYDAARYDPHVYFDPWMSILDMIPIEAVETCSDLDQVKYGNSREKANYEAKTGNKGTACFYDDRVWFSPACLANHSKCLPFVLQYQYHVAMQLAFWLNIPVALIKVRDGTAAFDDIYYSMVKARKVLFGWYQPDDNLLGLEGQTPVKLRLPDTNELEYQQQIYRTGLALIKPRNYVWRRLPSVSSHVTFLVNQMNLYDEDMNGLMAASGKNKRSGVEGYSGPWRVACDWILSNPDRWRTWVPFICARGYSPDPTLCSCLPCPEGYWCEGGTEPAVECPTGFYCPAQSVMPIACGGRRITRGPGATKKEDCSVCDGSLIALNSACVEMSLLLLIIILPTIVVLLCVYSLVRCLTRRTMSQEDREVMEATKTIRKKLRLSRHDGFYLSNERLALWHSRDKVTFIGKAAMEAAARLALLRDDCDETFFDNFCVSVRDSSMTSEAFSAQYDRLCEWLLELCRHLLEHGMEDPGRSGKEEEEEEEEEKRVDIVLEHELPSGSSFSFLHRRKQEGRRYNSSWKRARRRSHEQRFEFFKNKVVRMKVWRDHPLLFSHLQDLARSIMVDFVAACERRSEELFAGPFGQELRAFCADRWDDGKRHSIIGEEEMLRCWEDYATKFTSATEEHRGSRRQLTPVCRQDDENVGAIRVDEGQRREAQLSFSSGQHKECLGELPFIAQLHARAAILNGYFRARVTDVVLAHQALPSSYGDVQLRRREEDFEILCSFGEEAAAVRVVYASIKTPERMAEKVKEYAPPDRKARWPLTANILDPVRLSIVCEKPQHLLQVARWFLELQDDSLCVCRVKNKFSCSVVQDGYRDLKLYVILHAQHLRIIGEIQLHDRELYDVNVKMHRLYKLRRAQSMASYIGEIGNARR
;
A
#
# COMPACT_ATOMS: atom_id res chain seq x y z
N MET A 1 -37.11 -60.26 -7.24
CA MET A 1 -37.38 -58.81 -7.16
C MET A 1 -36.93 -58.17 -5.85
N SER A 2 -36.89 -58.88 -4.71
CA SER A 2 -36.43 -58.32 -3.42
C SER A 2 -34.94 -57.94 -3.36
N SER A 3 -34.07 -58.59 -4.14
CA SER A 3 -32.62 -58.31 -4.12
C SER A 3 -32.24 -57.01 -4.87
N ILE A 4 -33.00 -56.61 -5.88
CA ILE A 4 -32.74 -55.37 -6.65
C ILE A 4 -33.27 -54.15 -5.89
N LEU A 5 -34.37 -54.30 -5.14
CA LEU A 5 -34.87 -53.24 -4.27
C LEU A 5 -33.94 -52.97 -3.07
N LEU A 6 -33.29 -54.00 -2.51
CA LEU A 6 -32.32 -53.83 -1.42
C LEU A 6 -31.03 -53.14 -1.88
N VAL A 7 -30.51 -53.49 -3.07
CA VAL A 7 -29.33 -52.84 -3.64
C VAL A 7 -29.61 -51.39 -4.06
N ALA A 8 -30.80 -51.10 -4.59
CA ALA A 8 -31.21 -49.73 -4.89
C ALA A 8 -31.49 -48.89 -3.63
N LEU A 9 -31.92 -49.50 -2.51
CA LEU A 9 -32.11 -48.82 -1.23
C LEU A 9 -30.77 -48.58 -0.52
N ILE A 10 -29.81 -49.51 -0.62
CA ILE A 10 -28.45 -49.34 -0.10
C ILE A 10 -27.70 -48.27 -0.90
N LEU A 11 -27.83 -48.22 -2.23
CA LEU A 11 -27.25 -47.13 -3.04
C LEU A 11 -27.96 -45.77 -2.82
N ARG A 12 -29.25 -45.77 -2.44
CA ARG A 12 -30.00 -44.57 -1.99
C ARG A 12 -29.65 -44.10 -0.57
N LEU A 13 -29.06 -44.96 0.27
CA LEU A 13 -28.55 -44.61 1.61
C LEU A 13 -27.04 -44.31 1.58
N CYS A 14 -26.27 -44.89 0.65
CA CYS A 14 -24.83 -44.60 0.50
C CYS A 14 -24.53 -43.29 -0.25
N SER A 15 -25.55 -42.61 -0.78
CA SER A 15 -25.49 -41.25 -1.33
C SER A 15 -26.11 -40.20 -0.40
N LEU A 16 -26.36 -40.56 0.86
CA LEU A 16 -26.69 -39.63 1.95
C LEU A 16 -25.53 -38.65 2.14
N THR A 17 -25.65 -37.50 1.46
CA THR A 17 -25.28 -36.17 1.95
C THR A 17 -24.20 -36.19 3.03
N SER A 18 -22.94 -36.27 2.61
CA SER A 18 -21.80 -35.99 3.46
C SER A 18 -21.82 -34.51 3.84
N ALA A 19 -22.75 -34.11 4.71
CA ALA A 19 -22.52 -32.93 5.53
C ALA A 19 -21.23 -33.24 6.26
N SER A 20 -20.14 -32.53 5.92
CA SER A 20 -18.85 -32.71 6.56
C SER A 20 -19.06 -32.58 8.06
N THR A 21 -18.97 -33.71 8.76
CA THR A 21 -19.19 -33.75 10.21
C THR A 21 -18.09 -32.91 10.84
N ILE A 22 -18.46 -31.79 11.47
CA ILE A 22 -17.51 -30.96 12.19
C ILE A 22 -16.98 -31.77 13.36
N GLN A 23 -15.67 -31.98 13.42
CA GLN A 23 -15.00 -32.75 14.48
C GLN A 23 -14.05 -31.85 15.26
N LEU A 24 -13.90 -32.13 16.55
CA LEU A 24 -12.89 -31.48 17.39
C LEU A 24 -11.54 -32.16 17.15
N VAL A 25 -10.52 -31.35 16.87
CA VAL A 25 -9.14 -31.86 16.77
C VAL A 25 -8.63 -32.20 18.18
N PRO A 26 -8.14 -33.43 18.43
CA PRO A 26 -7.61 -33.83 19.73
C PRO A 26 -6.25 -33.19 20.00
N HIS A 27 -6.07 -32.66 21.22
CA HIS A 27 -4.80 -32.10 21.69
C HIS A 27 -4.46 -32.72 23.05
N ASP A 28 -3.77 -33.86 23.02
CA ASP A 28 -3.37 -34.63 24.20
C ASP A 28 -2.00 -34.19 24.76
N LYS A 29 -1.28 -33.32 24.05
CA LYS A 29 0.09 -32.91 24.37
C LYS A 29 0.18 -31.40 24.56
N GLN A 30 0.99 -30.99 25.55
CA GLN A 30 1.43 -29.61 25.73
C GLN A 30 2.72 -29.40 24.94
N CYS A 31 2.81 -28.28 24.23
CA CYS A 31 4.02 -27.88 23.54
C CYS A 31 5.08 -27.39 24.54
N PHE A 32 4.66 -26.60 25.53
CA PHE A 32 5.55 -26.15 26.59
C PHE A 32 5.58 -27.15 27.75
N PRO A 33 6.76 -27.58 28.22
CA PRO A 33 6.85 -28.43 29.40
C PRO A 33 6.34 -27.67 30.64
N PRO A 34 5.84 -28.35 31.70
CA PRO A 34 5.38 -27.68 32.92
C PRO A 34 6.42 -26.77 33.59
N SER A 35 7.71 -27.08 33.37
CA SER A 35 8.87 -26.32 33.85
C SER A 35 9.15 -25.04 33.06
N PHE A 36 8.51 -24.84 31.91
CA PHE A 36 8.65 -23.62 31.12
C PHE A 36 8.02 -22.45 31.90
N ASN A 37 8.88 -21.71 32.61
CA ASN A 37 8.45 -20.59 33.44
C ASN A 37 8.38 -19.33 32.60
N PHE A 38 7.17 -18.97 32.17
CA PHE A 38 6.89 -17.62 31.74
C PHE A 38 6.78 -16.72 32.97
N SER A 39 7.91 -16.18 33.44
CA SER A 39 7.91 -15.24 34.57
C SER A 39 6.96 -14.06 34.34
N SER A 40 6.83 -13.60 33.08
CA SER A 40 5.90 -12.56 32.65
C SER A 40 4.42 -12.95 32.56
N PHE A 41 4.08 -14.26 32.56
CA PHE A 41 2.67 -14.73 32.48
C PHE A 41 2.27 -15.63 33.66
N SER A 42 3.16 -15.84 34.63
CA SER A 42 2.93 -16.67 35.82
C SER A 42 1.66 -16.28 36.60
N GLN A 43 1.28 -15.00 36.53
CA GLN A 43 0.10 -14.44 37.19
C GLN A 43 -1.24 -14.83 36.53
N LEU A 44 -1.22 -15.41 35.33
CA LEU A 44 -2.43 -15.81 34.59
C LEU A 44 -2.83 -17.26 34.76
N ARG A 45 -2.00 -18.08 35.42
CA ARG A 45 -2.37 -19.46 35.70
C ARG A 45 -3.49 -19.48 36.74
N THR A 46 -4.71 -19.26 36.27
CA THR A 46 -5.93 -19.62 36.96
C THR A 46 -6.15 -21.12 36.81
N GLU A 47 -6.74 -21.76 37.82
CA GLU A 47 -7.09 -23.19 37.72
C GLU A 47 -8.10 -23.49 36.59
N GLN A 48 -8.76 -22.46 36.06
CA GLN A 48 -9.75 -22.56 34.99
C GLN A 48 -9.28 -21.78 33.74
N LEU A 49 -9.44 -22.39 32.56
CA LEU A 49 -9.21 -21.74 31.28
C LEU A 49 -10.23 -20.62 31.03
N ARG A 50 -9.77 -19.52 30.42
CA ARG A 50 -10.58 -18.36 30.05
C ARG A 50 -11.52 -18.71 28.89
N ARG A 51 -12.73 -18.17 28.93
CA ARG A 51 -13.73 -18.29 27.86
C ARG A 51 -14.09 -16.90 27.32
N LEU A 52 -14.56 -16.84 26.08
CA LEU A 52 -15.14 -15.64 25.50
C LEU A 52 -16.44 -15.31 26.23
N LYS A 53 -16.56 -14.09 26.75
CA LYS A 53 -17.79 -13.61 27.41
C LYS A 53 -18.59 -12.77 26.44
N TYR A 54 -19.70 -13.30 25.94
CA TYR A 54 -20.57 -12.59 25.03
C TYR A 54 -21.34 -11.46 25.74
N ALA A 55 -21.97 -10.59 24.95
CA ALA A 55 -22.73 -9.45 25.47
C ALA A 55 -23.91 -9.85 26.38
N ASP A 56 -24.43 -11.07 26.23
CA ASP A 56 -25.46 -11.66 27.09
C ASP A 56 -24.91 -12.30 28.38
N GLY A 57 -23.58 -12.26 28.58
CA GLY A 57 -22.87 -12.83 29.71
C GLY A 57 -22.55 -14.32 29.57
N THR A 58 -22.96 -14.98 28.48
CA THR A 58 -22.65 -16.39 28.25
C THR A 58 -21.15 -16.59 27.96
N LEU A 59 -20.62 -17.73 28.41
CA LEU A 59 -19.21 -18.09 28.26
C LEU A 59 -19.03 -19.15 27.18
N HIS A 60 -18.24 -18.85 26.16
CA HIS A 60 -18.01 -19.72 25.00
C HIS A 60 -16.53 -20.05 24.82
N PRO A 61 -16.19 -21.26 24.36
CA PRO A 61 -14.83 -21.56 23.91
C PRO A 61 -14.51 -20.77 22.64
N LEU A 62 -13.24 -20.43 22.46
CA LEU A 62 -12.76 -19.81 21.23
C LEU A 62 -12.62 -20.87 20.13
N LYS A 63 -13.55 -20.83 19.17
CA LYS A 63 -13.58 -21.75 18.02
C LYS A 63 -12.71 -21.25 16.86
N VAL A 64 -11.74 -22.04 16.42
CA VAL A 64 -10.80 -21.75 15.33
C VAL A 64 -10.89 -22.89 14.29
N PRO A 65 -10.85 -22.62 12.98
CA PRO A 65 -11.04 -23.64 11.97
C PRO A 65 -9.76 -24.46 11.82
N TYR A 66 -9.91 -25.75 11.55
CA TYR A 66 -8.80 -26.60 11.10
C TYR A 66 -8.92 -26.80 9.59
N ALA A 67 -8.03 -26.17 8.84
CA ALA A 67 -8.10 -26.17 7.38
C ALA A 67 -7.70 -27.50 6.76
N SER A 68 -8.07 -27.72 5.50
CA SER A 68 -7.68 -28.92 4.73
C SER A 68 -6.23 -28.87 4.22
N TRP A 69 -5.64 -27.68 4.06
CA TRP A 69 -4.28 -27.50 3.53
C TRP A 69 -3.23 -27.26 4.63
N ALA A 70 -1.99 -27.68 4.38
CA ALA A 70 -0.95 -27.83 5.40
C ALA A 70 -0.55 -26.53 6.11
N SER A 71 -0.34 -25.43 5.38
CA SER A 71 0.04 -24.14 5.96
C SER A 71 -1.00 -23.64 6.96
N ALA A 72 -2.29 -23.66 6.62
CA ALA A 72 -3.32 -23.20 7.52
C ALA A 72 -3.51 -24.13 8.72
N ARG A 73 -3.31 -25.45 8.57
CA ARG A 73 -3.29 -26.37 9.71
C ARG A 73 -2.21 -25.98 10.70
N ILE A 74 -0.98 -25.82 10.23
CA ILE A 74 0.16 -25.43 11.08
C ILE A 74 -0.06 -24.06 11.72
N ILE A 75 -0.58 -23.08 10.99
CA ILE A 75 -0.91 -21.77 11.58
C ILE A 75 -2.04 -21.90 12.63
N SER A 76 -3.02 -22.78 12.41
CA SER A 76 -4.09 -23.04 13.38
C SER A 76 -3.55 -23.69 14.66
N GLU A 77 -2.57 -24.59 14.54
CA GLU A 77 -1.84 -25.17 15.66
C GLU A 77 -1.00 -24.13 16.39
N ILE A 78 -0.28 -23.25 15.67
CA ILE A 78 0.44 -22.11 16.28
C ILE A 78 -0.54 -21.22 17.06
N THR A 79 -1.67 -20.91 16.44
CA THR A 79 -2.73 -20.11 17.04
C THR A 79 -3.28 -20.78 18.30
N TYR A 80 -3.55 -22.10 18.24
CA TYR A 80 -3.97 -22.90 19.39
C TYR A 80 -2.96 -22.87 20.53
N ILE A 81 -1.68 -23.16 20.26
CA ILE A 81 -0.63 -23.19 21.29
C ILE A 81 -0.53 -21.83 21.99
N LEU A 82 -0.52 -20.73 21.24
CA LEU A 82 -0.42 -19.39 21.82
C LEU A 82 -1.69 -19.01 22.61
N LEU A 83 -2.88 -19.37 22.13
CA LEU A 83 -4.12 -19.03 22.83
C LEU A 83 -4.38 -19.92 24.05
N ALA A 84 -4.16 -21.24 23.93
CA ALA A 84 -4.44 -22.22 24.97
C ALA A 84 -3.32 -22.33 26.00
N GLU A 85 -2.06 -22.45 25.57
CA GLU A 85 -0.94 -22.67 26.50
C GLU A 85 -0.36 -21.37 27.06
N ILE A 86 -0.30 -20.30 26.25
CA ILE A 86 0.25 -19.01 26.69
C ILE A 86 -0.83 -18.09 27.28
N LEU A 87 -1.93 -17.86 26.55
CA LEU A 87 -3.00 -16.97 26.98
C LEU A 87 -4.08 -17.64 27.84
N GLN A 88 -4.00 -18.96 28.03
CA GLN A 88 -4.89 -19.75 28.89
C GLN A 88 -6.38 -19.66 28.50
N PHE A 89 -6.69 -19.58 27.21
CA PHE A 89 -8.06 -19.69 26.70
C PHE A 89 -8.47 -21.15 26.48
N GLU A 90 -9.75 -21.45 26.65
CA GLU A 90 -10.34 -22.68 26.12
C GLU A 90 -10.55 -22.52 24.62
N VAL A 91 -9.74 -23.23 23.83
CA VAL A 91 -9.73 -23.16 22.38
C VAL A 91 -10.23 -24.49 21.80
N GLN A 92 -11.07 -24.42 20.78
CA GLN A 92 -11.55 -25.57 20.03
C GLN A 92 -11.13 -25.43 18.56
N LEU A 93 -10.24 -26.30 18.08
CA LEU A 93 -9.96 -26.44 16.65
C LEU A 93 -11.02 -27.34 16.02
N LEU A 94 -11.68 -26.85 14.96
CA LEU A 94 -12.80 -27.50 14.31
C LEU A 94 -12.42 -28.01 12.91
N ASP A 95 -12.19 -29.31 12.77
CA ASP A 95 -12.02 -29.96 11.47
C ASP A 95 -13.33 -30.04 10.70
N GLY A 96 -13.26 -29.98 9.37
CA GLY A 96 -14.42 -29.90 8.47
C GLY A 96 -15.04 -28.51 8.34
N THR A 97 -14.50 -27.48 9.00
CA THR A 97 -14.98 -26.08 8.89
C THR A 97 -14.23 -25.24 7.87
N ALA A 98 -13.17 -25.78 7.27
CA ALA A 98 -12.33 -25.09 6.29
C ALA A 98 -11.81 -26.03 5.20
N LEU A 99 -12.73 -26.64 4.43
CA LEU A 99 -12.38 -27.43 3.25
C LEU A 99 -11.74 -26.57 2.15
N HIS A 100 -12.07 -25.29 2.12
CA HIS A 100 -11.44 -24.27 1.28
C HIS A 100 -11.48 -22.90 2.00
N SER A 101 -10.67 -21.93 1.56
CA SER A 101 -10.57 -20.61 2.20
C SER A 101 -11.88 -19.80 2.31
N GLY A 102 -12.90 -20.12 1.49
CA GLY A 102 -14.23 -19.51 1.56
C GLY A 102 -15.11 -19.95 2.74
N GLN A 103 -15.06 -21.22 3.19
CA GLN A 103 -15.96 -21.70 4.25
C GLN A 103 -15.72 -21.01 5.61
N PRO A 104 -14.47 -20.86 6.11
CA PRO A 104 -14.27 -20.26 7.42
C PRO A 104 -14.69 -18.79 7.43
N VAL A 105 -14.58 -18.08 6.32
CA VAL A 105 -15.11 -16.71 6.16
C VAL A 105 -16.61 -16.67 6.40
N MET A 106 -17.36 -17.59 5.80
CA MET A 106 -18.82 -17.65 5.93
C MET A 106 -19.21 -18.01 7.37
N TYR A 107 -18.51 -18.95 7.99
CA TYR A 107 -18.73 -19.27 9.41
C TYR A 107 -18.42 -18.10 10.35
N VAL A 108 -17.35 -17.35 10.09
CA VAL A 108 -16.98 -16.16 10.88
C VAL A 108 -17.96 -14.99 10.70
N ALA A 109 -18.61 -14.91 9.54
CA ALA A 109 -19.72 -13.99 9.25
C ALA A 109 -21.04 -14.41 9.95
N GLY A 110 -21.08 -15.61 10.54
CA GLY A 110 -22.24 -16.17 11.23
C GLY A 110 -23.12 -17.05 10.35
N CYS A 111 -22.75 -17.38 9.13
CA CYS A 111 -23.55 -18.24 8.26
C CYS A 111 -23.59 -19.67 8.80
N LYS A 112 -24.78 -20.30 8.85
CA LYS A 112 -24.89 -21.70 9.26
C LYS A 112 -24.50 -22.67 8.15
N ASN A 113 -24.83 -22.31 6.91
CA ASN A 113 -24.39 -23.02 5.73
C ASN A 113 -23.24 -22.23 5.07
N PRO A 114 -22.01 -22.77 5.03
CA PRO A 114 -20.88 -22.06 4.42
C PRO A 114 -21.00 -21.93 2.89
N ASP A 115 -21.86 -22.71 2.25
CA ASP A 115 -22.05 -22.69 0.79
C ASP A 115 -23.13 -21.68 0.36
N ASP A 116 -23.96 -21.19 1.29
CA ASP A 116 -24.95 -20.14 1.00
C ASP A 116 -24.24 -18.80 0.80
N THR A 117 -24.00 -18.46 -0.47
CA THR A 117 -23.27 -17.26 -0.88
C THR A 117 -23.89 -15.95 -0.36
N LEU A 118 -25.18 -15.97 -0.02
CA LEU A 118 -25.93 -14.83 0.49
C LEU A 118 -26.12 -14.87 2.00
N CYS A 119 -25.71 -15.95 2.68
CA CYS A 119 -25.78 -16.11 4.12
C CYS A 119 -27.19 -15.86 4.70
N LYS A 120 -28.22 -16.40 4.04
CA LYS A 120 -29.63 -16.17 4.39
C LYS A 120 -29.98 -16.73 5.76
N ASP A 121 -29.44 -17.91 6.09
CA ASP A 121 -29.52 -18.49 7.44
C ASP A 121 -28.23 -18.21 8.21
N ASN A 122 -28.30 -17.27 9.14
CA ASN A 122 -27.16 -16.83 9.93
C ASN A 122 -27.49 -16.72 11.42
N ASN A 123 -26.46 -16.85 12.24
CA ASN A 123 -26.41 -16.53 13.65
C ASN A 123 -25.19 -15.65 13.94
N ILE A 124 -25.36 -14.34 13.69
CA ILE A 124 -24.29 -13.36 13.91
C ILE A 124 -23.94 -13.23 15.40
N SER A 125 -24.80 -13.67 16.32
CA SER A 125 -24.55 -13.57 17.76
C SER A 125 -23.68 -14.71 18.31
N ASP A 126 -23.68 -15.87 17.65
CA ASP A 126 -22.82 -17.02 17.99
C ASP A 126 -22.35 -17.70 16.69
N PRO A 127 -21.24 -17.25 16.12
CA PRO A 127 -20.72 -17.84 14.89
C PRO A 127 -20.14 -19.25 15.17
N VAL A 128 -20.12 -20.09 14.13
CA VAL A 128 -19.50 -21.43 14.22
C VAL A 128 -17.99 -21.33 14.45
N VAL A 129 -17.36 -20.29 13.89
CA VAL A 129 -15.93 -20.01 13.98
C VAL A 129 -15.74 -18.54 14.34
N HIS A 130 -14.74 -18.20 15.16
CA HIS A 130 -14.50 -16.82 15.59
C HIS A 130 -13.41 -16.11 14.80
N ILE A 131 -12.46 -16.85 14.24
CA ILE A 131 -11.27 -16.34 13.54
C ILE A 131 -11.06 -17.19 12.29
N THR A 132 -10.70 -16.60 11.16
CA THR A 132 -10.18 -17.34 10.01
C THR A 132 -8.66 -17.38 10.08
N VAL A 133 -8.10 -18.48 9.61
CA VAL A 133 -6.66 -18.66 9.46
C VAL A 133 -6.36 -18.74 7.98
N GLU A 134 -5.49 -17.84 7.51
CA GLU A 134 -4.94 -17.91 6.15
C GLU A 134 -6.01 -17.92 5.04
N THR A 135 -6.73 -16.81 4.89
CA THR A 135 -7.77 -16.67 3.87
C THR A 135 -7.17 -16.24 2.53
N TRP A 136 -7.34 -17.08 1.50
CA TRP A 136 -6.82 -16.86 0.14
C TRP A 136 -7.82 -16.10 -0.74
N SER A 137 -7.50 -15.92 -2.03
CA SER A 137 -8.31 -15.16 -3.01
C SER A 137 -9.79 -15.54 -3.02
N TYR A 138 -10.11 -16.84 -2.99
CA TYR A 138 -11.49 -17.29 -3.00
C TYR A 138 -12.26 -16.81 -1.76
N GLY A 139 -11.71 -16.98 -0.56
CA GLY A 139 -12.30 -16.45 0.67
C GLY A 139 -12.36 -14.92 0.72
N ILE A 140 -11.36 -14.23 0.17
CA ILE A 140 -11.37 -12.75 0.04
C ILE A 140 -12.51 -12.28 -0.87
N GLY A 141 -12.74 -12.98 -1.99
CA GLY A 141 -13.88 -12.75 -2.87
C GLY A 141 -15.21 -12.98 -2.15
N ARG A 142 -15.32 -14.03 -1.33
CA ARG A 142 -16.50 -14.30 -0.51
C ARG A 142 -16.81 -13.18 0.49
N VAL A 143 -15.81 -12.63 1.18
CA VAL A 143 -16.00 -11.46 2.06
C VAL A 143 -16.62 -10.30 1.29
N SER A 144 -16.11 -10.02 0.09
CA SER A 144 -16.56 -8.88 -0.72
C SER A 144 -18.00 -9.06 -1.25
N ALA A 145 -18.44 -10.30 -1.42
CA ALA A 145 -19.80 -10.63 -1.85
C ALA A 145 -20.84 -10.62 -0.71
N LEU A 146 -20.40 -10.66 0.56
CA LEU A 146 -21.31 -10.64 1.71
C LEU A 146 -21.96 -9.27 1.90
N PRO A 147 -23.23 -9.20 2.35
CA PRO A 147 -23.84 -7.97 2.82
C PRO A 147 -22.97 -7.27 3.86
N SER A 148 -22.85 -5.94 3.80
CA SER A 148 -21.95 -5.15 4.67
C SER A 148 -22.20 -5.31 6.18
N HIS A 149 -23.41 -5.69 6.58
CA HIS A 149 -23.72 -5.98 7.99
C HIS A 149 -23.19 -7.34 8.46
N LEU A 150 -22.95 -8.28 7.54
CA LEU A 150 -22.40 -9.63 7.78
C LEU A 150 -20.90 -9.72 7.56
N GLN A 151 -20.30 -8.75 6.86
CA GLN A 151 -18.88 -8.77 6.57
C GLN A 151 -18.05 -8.87 7.87
N PRO A 152 -17.14 -9.85 7.97
CA PRO A 152 -16.28 -10.00 9.13
C PRO A 152 -15.19 -8.92 9.15
N THR A 153 -14.55 -8.74 10.31
CA THR A 153 -13.51 -7.72 10.49
C THR A 153 -12.17 -8.27 10.02
N LEU A 154 -11.54 -7.62 9.05
CA LEU A 154 -10.14 -7.90 8.68
C LEU A 154 -9.23 -7.39 9.80
N LEU A 155 -8.41 -8.26 10.38
CA LEU A 155 -7.38 -7.85 11.35
C LEU A 155 -5.98 -7.85 10.74
N THR A 156 -5.65 -8.89 9.98
CA THR A 156 -4.24 -9.12 9.59
C THR A 156 -4.15 -9.51 8.13
N VAL A 157 -3.08 -9.04 7.50
CA VAL A 157 -2.59 -9.50 6.21
C VAL A 157 -1.19 -10.02 6.45
N TYR A 158 -0.95 -11.30 6.20
CA TYR A 158 0.37 -11.88 6.38
C TYR A 158 1.36 -11.32 5.37
N ASP A 159 2.65 -11.32 5.73
CA ASP A 159 3.70 -10.79 4.86
C ASP A 159 4.29 -11.79 3.87
N TYR A 160 4.01 -13.07 4.02
CA TYR A 160 4.32 -14.08 2.99
C TYR A 160 3.31 -14.06 1.84
N ASN A 161 3.77 -14.49 0.68
CA ASN A 161 2.96 -14.59 -0.52
C ASN A 161 2.43 -16.01 -0.70
N THR A 162 1.14 -16.12 -1.01
CA THR A 162 0.60 -17.32 -1.64
C THR A 162 0.53 -17.11 -3.13
N VAL A 163 0.88 -18.17 -3.86
CA VAL A 163 0.82 -18.18 -5.31
C VAL A 163 0.13 -19.44 -5.78
N ASP A 164 -0.90 -19.24 -6.59
CA ASP A 164 -1.35 -20.23 -7.57
C ASP A 164 -0.48 -19.99 -8.81
N HIS A 165 0.44 -20.90 -9.14
CA HIS A 165 1.33 -20.67 -10.27
C HIS A 165 1.70 -21.96 -10.98
N PHE A 166 2.43 -21.81 -12.08
CA PHE A 166 3.00 -22.91 -12.84
C PHE A 166 4.45 -23.09 -12.46
N PHE A 167 4.85 -24.35 -12.31
CA PHE A 167 6.15 -24.76 -11.82
C PHE A 167 6.71 -25.89 -12.67
N LEU A 168 8.02 -26.04 -12.59
CA LEU A 168 8.79 -27.14 -13.15
C LEU A 168 9.87 -27.53 -12.13
N TRP A 169 10.54 -28.66 -12.34
CA TRP A 169 11.62 -29.08 -11.44
C TRP A 169 12.92 -28.32 -11.72
N ASP A 170 13.65 -27.94 -10.67
CA ASP A 170 14.99 -27.33 -10.76
C ASP A 170 15.97 -28.18 -11.57
N THR A 171 15.89 -29.50 -11.47
CA THR A 171 16.68 -30.43 -12.28
C THR A 171 16.43 -30.26 -13.78
N MET A 172 15.19 -29.95 -14.19
CA MET A 172 14.85 -29.64 -15.59
C MET A 172 15.43 -28.28 -16.00
N VAL A 173 15.32 -27.27 -15.14
CA VAL A 173 15.91 -25.93 -15.38
C VAL A 173 17.41 -26.03 -15.57
N GLN A 174 18.11 -26.72 -14.66
CA GLN A 174 19.55 -26.91 -14.73
C GLN A 174 19.98 -27.72 -15.95
N GLN A 175 19.20 -28.74 -16.34
CA GLN A 175 19.47 -29.50 -17.57
C GLN A 175 19.36 -28.60 -18.80
N ALA A 176 18.29 -27.83 -18.92
CA ALA A 176 18.03 -26.96 -20.06
C ALA A 176 19.01 -25.76 -20.13
N GLN A 177 19.44 -25.26 -18.98
CA GLN A 177 20.41 -24.17 -18.90
C GLN A 177 21.77 -24.55 -19.52
N LYS A 178 22.15 -25.84 -19.51
CA LYS A 178 23.36 -26.34 -20.19
C LYS A 178 23.29 -26.15 -21.71
N ASP A 179 22.08 -26.14 -22.26
CA ASP A 179 21.80 -25.92 -23.67
C ASP A 179 21.42 -24.46 -23.96
N SER A 180 21.67 -23.54 -23.01
CA SER A 180 21.27 -22.12 -23.09
C SER A 180 19.76 -21.89 -23.18
N VAL A 181 18.98 -22.76 -22.51
CA VAL A 181 17.51 -22.69 -22.43
C VAL A 181 17.07 -22.38 -21.01
N PHE A 182 16.31 -21.31 -20.85
CA PHE A 182 15.81 -20.88 -19.54
C PHE A 182 14.34 -21.26 -19.40
N LEU A 183 14.09 -22.53 -19.02
CA LEU A 183 12.73 -23.06 -18.85
C LEU A 183 11.97 -22.39 -17.69
N ASP A 184 12.63 -21.63 -16.84
CA ASP A 184 11.95 -20.80 -15.84
C ASP A 184 11.44 -19.47 -16.43
N TYR A 185 11.50 -19.25 -17.75
CA TYR A 185 11.00 -18.04 -18.41
C TYR A 185 10.12 -18.35 -19.63
N TYR A 186 8.89 -17.81 -19.62
CA TYR A 186 7.84 -18.17 -20.58
C TYR A 186 8.21 -18.00 -22.06
N ARG A 187 9.11 -17.07 -22.41
CA ARG A 187 9.47 -16.83 -23.83
C ARG A 187 10.23 -17.99 -24.47
N TYR A 188 10.84 -18.87 -23.67
CA TYR A 188 11.49 -20.09 -24.17
C TYR A 188 10.48 -21.20 -24.51
N TYR A 189 9.20 -20.97 -24.24
CA TYR A 189 8.13 -21.86 -24.64
C TYR A 189 7.45 -21.45 -25.95
N ASP A 190 7.84 -20.32 -26.56
CA ASP A 190 7.29 -19.93 -27.86
C ASP A 190 7.69 -20.96 -28.93
N ALA A 191 6.72 -21.75 -29.38
CA ALA A 191 6.92 -22.84 -30.34
C ALA A 191 7.54 -22.37 -31.68
N ALA A 192 7.45 -21.08 -31.99
CA ALA A 192 8.09 -20.50 -33.17
C ALA A 192 9.61 -20.30 -33.01
N ARG A 193 10.13 -20.34 -31.78
CA ARG A 193 11.52 -19.96 -31.46
C ARG A 193 12.33 -21.10 -30.86
N TYR A 194 11.69 -21.97 -30.10
CA TYR A 194 12.37 -23.02 -29.34
C TYR A 194 11.59 -24.32 -29.37
N ASP A 195 12.30 -25.44 -29.19
CA ASP A 195 11.70 -26.78 -29.14
C ASP A 195 11.78 -27.39 -27.72
N PRO A 196 10.98 -26.89 -26.76
CA PRO A 196 11.13 -27.24 -25.35
C PRO A 196 10.84 -28.71 -25.04
N HIS A 197 10.16 -29.46 -25.93
CA HIS A 197 9.68 -30.82 -25.65
C HIS A 197 10.80 -31.82 -25.31
N VAL A 198 12.05 -31.55 -25.71
CA VAL A 198 13.22 -32.40 -25.40
C VAL A 198 13.51 -32.51 -23.89
N TYR A 199 12.99 -31.58 -23.08
CA TYR A 199 13.19 -31.55 -21.63
C TYR A 199 12.01 -32.16 -20.84
N PHE A 200 10.92 -32.51 -21.52
CA PHE A 200 9.68 -32.99 -20.89
C PHE A 200 9.38 -34.43 -21.33
N ASP A 201 8.68 -35.16 -20.48
CA ASP A 201 8.17 -36.48 -20.86
C ASP A 201 7.03 -36.34 -21.90
N PRO A 202 6.78 -37.35 -22.76
CA PRO A 202 5.64 -37.29 -23.68
C PRO A 202 4.31 -37.27 -22.93
N TRP A 203 3.35 -36.43 -23.33
CA TRP A 203 2.06 -36.29 -22.63
C TRP A 203 1.24 -37.59 -22.58
N MET A 204 1.39 -38.49 -23.57
CA MET A 204 0.76 -39.83 -23.53
C MET A 204 1.24 -40.65 -22.34
N SER A 205 2.55 -40.59 -22.02
CA SER A 205 3.13 -41.31 -20.88
C SER A 205 2.64 -40.79 -19.53
N ILE A 206 2.14 -39.54 -19.50
CA ILE A 206 1.51 -38.94 -18.33
C ILE A 206 0.10 -39.48 -18.15
N LEU A 207 -0.70 -39.57 -19.22
CA LEU A 207 -2.03 -40.16 -19.15
C LEU A 207 -1.98 -41.64 -18.73
N ASP A 208 -1.02 -42.41 -19.23
CA ASP A 208 -0.88 -43.83 -18.88
C ASP A 208 -0.57 -44.05 -17.39
N MET A 209 -0.04 -43.03 -16.71
CA MET A 209 0.30 -43.06 -15.28
C MET A 209 -0.87 -42.66 -14.38
N ILE A 210 -1.81 -41.87 -14.89
CA ILE A 210 -2.93 -41.35 -14.09
C ILE A 210 -4.14 -42.26 -14.32
N PRO A 211 -4.78 -42.81 -13.26
CA PRO A 211 -6.03 -43.55 -13.41
C PRO A 211 -7.05 -42.71 -14.19
N ILE A 212 -7.68 -43.31 -15.21
CA ILE A 212 -8.50 -42.57 -16.17
C ILE A 212 -9.71 -41.88 -15.51
N GLU A 213 -10.18 -42.43 -14.39
CA GLU A 213 -11.25 -41.90 -13.54
C GLU A 213 -10.83 -40.68 -12.71
N ALA A 214 -9.52 -40.46 -12.53
CA ALA A 214 -8.94 -39.31 -11.85
C ALA A 214 -8.69 -38.13 -12.79
N VAL A 215 -8.78 -38.33 -14.12
CA VAL A 215 -8.68 -37.24 -15.10
C VAL A 215 -10.07 -36.69 -15.37
N GLU A 216 -10.28 -35.39 -15.18
CA GLU A 216 -11.55 -34.74 -15.52
C GLU A 216 -11.72 -34.64 -17.03
N THR A 217 -12.93 -34.91 -17.51
CA THR A 217 -13.25 -34.64 -18.92
C THR A 217 -13.53 -33.16 -19.12
N CYS A 218 -13.35 -32.66 -20.33
CA CYS A 218 -13.69 -31.29 -20.69
C CYS A 218 -15.20 -31.04 -20.60
N SER A 219 -16.02 -32.07 -20.79
CA SER A 219 -17.45 -32.03 -20.50
C SER A 219 -17.73 -31.85 -19.01
N ASP A 220 -16.99 -32.54 -18.12
CA ASP A 220 -17.11 -32.34 -16.67
C ASP A 220 -16.73 -30.89 -16.29
N LEU A 221 -15.67 -30.36 -16.92
CA LEU A 221 -15.21 -28.97 -16.74
C LEU A 221 -16.21 -27.93 -17.28
N ASP A 222 -16.87 -28.19 -18.40
CA ASP A 222 -17.93 -27.31 -18.92
C ASP A 222 -19.16 -27.26 -18.01
N GLN A 223 -19.45 -28.38 -17.35
CA GLN A 223 -20.57 -28.51 -16.42
C GLN A 223 -20.23 -28.08 -14.99
N VAL A 224 -18.96 -27.73 -14.72
CA VAL A 224 -18.45 -27.39 -13.39
C VAL A 224 -18.75 -28.50 -12.37
N LYS A 225 -18.73 -29.75 -12.82
CA LYS A 225 -19.21 -30.91 -12.06
C LYS A 225 -18.47 -31.13 -10.74
N TYR A 226 -17.17 -30.82 -10.74
CA TYR A 226 -16.29 -30.95 -9.57
C TYR A 226 -15.80 -29.58 -9.07
N GLY A 227 -16.54 -28.50 -9.34
CA GLY A 227 -16.16 -27.14 -8.94
C GLY A 227 -15.09 -26.48 -9.81
N ASN A 228 -14.52 -27.22 -10.77
CA ASN A 228 -13.56 -26.73 -11.74
C ASN A 228 -14.25 -26.33 -13.05
N SER A 229 -13.85 -25.20 -13.64
CA SER A 229 -14.38 -24.71 -14.90
C SER A 229 -13.27 -24.47 -15.91
N ARG A 230 -13.53 -24.78 -17.19
CA ARG A 230 -12.68 -24.33 -18.29
C ARG A 230 -13.14 -23.03 -18.94
N GLU A 231 -14.28 -22.49 -18.48
CA GLU A 231 -14.89 -21.23 -18.95
C GLU A 231 -14.87 -21.05 -20.48
N LYS A 232 -15.29 -22.09 -21.22
CA LYS A 232 -15.19 -22.16 -22.69
C LYS A 232 -15.68 -20.89 -23.40
N ALA A 233 -16.86 -20.40 -23.03
CA ALA A 233 -17.44 -19.19 -23.63
C ALA A 233 -16.61 -17.93 -23.36
N ASN A 234 -16.02 -17.81 -22.16
CA ASN A 234 -15.12 -16.71 -21.82
C ASN A 234 -13.83 -16.80 -22.66
N TYR A 235 -13.21 -17.99 -22.74
CA TYR A 235 -12.03 -18.21 -23.57
C TYR A 235 -12.27 -17.77 -25.02
N GLU A 236 -13.36 -18.24 -25.64
CA GLU A 236 -13.72 -17.90 -27.02
C GLU A 236 -13.96 -16.39 -27.19
N ALA A 237 -14.67 -15.77 -26.25
CA ALA A 237 -14.97 -14.33 -26.29
C ALA A 237 -13.72 -13.46 -26.13
N LYS A 238 -12.78 -13.83 -25.25
CA LYS A 238 -11.58 -13.03 -24.95
C LYS A 238 -10.47 -13.24 -25.96
N THR A 239 -10.29 -14.45 -26.46
CA THR A 239 -9.20 -14.81 -27.38
C THR A 239 -9.59 -14.75 -28.85
N GLY A 240 -10.88 -14.86 -29.17
CA GLY A 240 -11.38 -15.05 -30.54
C GLY A 240 -11.13 -16.45 -31.10
N ASN A 241 -10.51 -17.36 -30.34
CA ASN A 241 -10.18 -18.71 -30.78
C ASN A 241 -11.32 -19.69 -30.46
N LYS A 242 -11.85 -20.34 -31.50
CA LYS A 242 -12.92 -21.37 -31.39
C LYS A 242 -12.39 -22.80 -31.22
N GLY A 243 -11.06 -22.98 -31.23
CA GLY A 243 -10.38 -24.28 -31.06
C GLY A 243 -10.41 -24.77 -29.61
N THR A 244 -11.60 -25.09 -29.10
CA THR A 244 -11.83 -25.51 -27.70
C THR A 244 -12.18 -27.00 -27.58
N ALA A 245 -12.08 -27.75 -28.68
CA ALA A 245 -12.31 -29.20 -28.67
C ALA A 245 -11.23 -29.93 -27.85
N CYS A 246 -11.66 -30.91 -27.08
CA CYS A 246 -10.76 -31.83 -26.38
C CYS A 246 -10.66 -33.15 -27.12
N PHE A 247 -9.53 -33.82 -26.92
CA PHE A 247 -9.13 -35.04 -27.59
C PHE A 247 -8.90 -36.13 -26.54
N TYR A 248 -8.63 -37.35 -27.02
CA TYR A 248 -8.37 -38.52 -26.17
C TYR A 248 -9.50 -38.75 -25.19
N ASP A 249 -10.67 -39.09 -25.74
CA ASP A 249 -11.90 -39.32 -24.99
C ASP A 249 -12.27 -38.13 -24.10
N ASP A 250 -12.17 -36.92 -24.66
CA ASP A 250 -12.56 -35.66 -24.02
C ASP A 250 -11.71 -35.27 -22.79
N ARG A 251 -10.44 -35.68 -22.70
CA ARG A 251 -9.59 -35.44 -21.50
C ARG A 251 -8.42 -34.48 -21.71
N VAL A 252 -7.97 -34.30 -22.94
CA VAL A 252 -6.80 -33.47 -23.24
C VAL A 252 -7.20 -32.31 -24.14
N TRP A 253 -6.91 -31.09 -23.70
CA TRP A 253 -6.97 -29.92 -24.59
C TRP A 253 -5.57 -29.59 -25.09
N PHE A 254 -5.42 -29.42 -26.40
CA PHE A 254 -4.17 -28.98 -27.01
C PHE A 254 -4.23 -27.49 -27.31
N SER A 255 -3.17 -26.78 -26.94
CA SER A 255 -3.05 -25.37 -27.30
C SER A 255 -2.86 -25.20 -28.81
N PRO A 256 -3.28 -24.04 -29.38
CA PRO A 256 -3.16 -23.81 -30.83
C PRO A 256 -1.74 -23.95 -31.37
N ALA A 257 -0.73 -23.63 -30.55
CA ALA A 257 0.68 -23.70 -30.91
C ALA A 257 1.14 -25.11 -31.32
N CYS A 258 0.46 -26.18 -30.89
CA CYS A 258 0.84 -27.57 -31.21
C CYS A 258 -0.28 -28.43 -31.81
N LEU A 259 -1.41 -27.84 -32.22
CA LEU A 259 -2.51 -28.56 -32.90
C LEU A 259 -2.07 -29.25 -34.20
N ALA A 260 -1.07 -28.69 -34.91
CA ALA A 260 -0.56 -29.30 -36.14
C ALA A 260 0.26 -30.58 -35.88
N ASN A 261 0.84 -30.72 -34.69
CA ASN A 261 1.58 -31.92 -34.30
C ASN A 261 1.52 -32.13 -32.78
N HIS A 262 0.61 -33.00 -32.35
CA HIS A 262 0.38 -33.30 -30.93
C HIS A 262 1.61 -33.91 -30.23
N SER A 263 2.57 -34.49 -30.95
CA SER A 263 3.78 -35.05 -30.33
C SER A 263 4.74 -33.97 -29.80
N LYS A 264 4.58 -32.71 -30.25
CA LYS A 264 5.37 -31.56 -29.78
C LYS A 264 4.73 -30.84 -28.59
N CYS A 265 3.52 -31.23 -28.17
CA CYS A 265 2.86 -30.61 -27.03
C CYS A 265 3.53 -31.06 -25.72
N LEU A 266 3.87 -30.10 -24.87
CA LEU A 266 4.39 -30.32 -23.54
C LEU A 266 3.27 -30.82 -22.61
N PRO A 267 3.49 -31.85 -21.79
CA PRO A 267 2.54 -32.20 -20.75
C PRO A 267 2.44 -31.06 -19.75
N PHE A 268 1.22 -30.56 -19.57
CA PHE A 268 0.93 -29.56 -18.56
C PHE A 268 -0.24 -30.03 -17.70
N VAL A 269 0.08 -30.49 -16.49
CA VAL A 269 -0.89 -31.08 -15.57
C VAL A 269 -1.33 -30.04 -14.55
N LEU A 270 -2.64 -29.93 -14.37
CA LEU A 270 -3.24 -28.96 -13.48
C LEU A 270 -4.18 -29.65 -12.50
N GLN A 271 -4.16 -29.18 -11.25
CA GLN A 271 -5.23 -29.43 -10.29
C GLN A 271 -6.16 -28.22 -10.14
N TYR A 272 -5.81 -27.04 -10.67
CA TYR A 272 -6.60 -25.80 -10.57
C TYR A 272 -6.36 -24.86 -11.79
N GLN A 273 -7.13 -23.77 -11.90
CA GLN A 273 -6.95 -22.68 -12.90
C GLN A 273 -6.86 -23.12 -14.36
N TYR A 274 -7.66 -24.11 -14.78
CA TYR A 274 -7.62 -24.64 -16.14
C TYR A 274 -7.86 -23.56 -17.20
N HIS A 275 -8.86 -22.69 -16.98
CA HIS A 275 -9.22 -21.59 -17.87
C HIS A 275 -8.10 -20.54 -18.00
N VAL A 276 -7.37 -20.25 -16.92
CA VAL A 276 -6.21 -19.34 -16.94
C VAL A 276 -5.10 -19.94 -17.79
N ALA A 277 -4.77 -21.22 -17.58
CA ALA A 277 -3.72 -21.89 -18.34
C ALA A 277 -4.05 -21.96 -19.84
N MET A 278 -5.32 -22.19 -20.22
CA MET A 278 -5.76 -22.13 -21.62
C MET A 278 -5.49 -20.77 -22.25
N GLN A 279 -5.89 -19.68 -21.59
CA GLN A 279 -5.68 -18.32 -22.10
C GLN A 279 -4.18 -17.97 -22.17
N LEU A 280 -3.40 -18.31 -21.15
CA LEU A 280 -1.95 -18.07 -21.16
C LEU A 280 -1.26 -18.86 -22.27
N ALA A 281 -1.61 -20.13 -22.47
CA ALA A 281 -1.08 -20.93 -23.56
C ALA A 281 -1.40 -20.32 -24.94
N PHE A 282 -2.59 -19.73 -25.09
CA PHE A 282 -2.96 -19.01 -26.30
C PHE A 282 -2.15 -17.72 -26.49
N TRP A 283 -2.19 -16.80 -25.50
CA TRP A 283 -1.58 -15.47 -25.64
C TRP A 283 -0.05 -15.51 -25.70
N LEU A 284 0.56 -16.48 -25.03
CA LEU A 284 2.01 -16.64 -24.95
C LEU A 284 2.55 -17.69 -25.92
N ASN A 285 1.69 -18.27 -26.77
CA ASN A 285 2.03 -19.28 -27.79
C ASN A 285 2.78 -20.51 -27.21
N ILE A 286 2.35 -21.00 -26.05
CA ILE A 286 2.98 -22.12 -25.35
C ILE A 286 2.38 -23.44 -25.87
N PRO A 287 3.16 -24.39 -26.43
CA PRO A 287 2.68 -25.65 -27.00
C PRO A 287 2.39 -26.68 -25.92
N VAL A 288 1.17 -26.71 -25.36
CA VAL A 288 0.84 -27.57 -24.21
C VAL A 288 -0.30 -28.54 -24.51
N ALA A 289 -0.20 -29.71 -23.90
CA ALA A 289 -1.28 -30.68 -23.71
C ALA A 289 -1.78 -30.52 -22.27
N LEU A 290 -2.90 -29.80 -22.09
CA LEU A 290 -3.49 -29.56 -20.77
C LEU A 290 -4.25 -30.79 -20.30
N ILE A 291 -3.81 -31.34 -19.17
CA ILE A 291 -4.42 -32.48 -18.48
C ILE A 291 -4.91 -32.01 -17.11
N LYS A 292 -6.19 -32.21 -16.84
CA LYS A 292 -6.79 -31.84 -15.55
C LYS A 292 -6.96 -33.07 -14.68
N VAL A 293 -6.27 -33.11 -13.55
CA VAL A 293 -6.54 -34.11 -12.50
C VAL A 293 -7.66 -33.58 -11.61
N ARG A 294 -8.57 -34.47 -11.23
CA ARG A 294 -9.72 -34.14 -10.39
C ARG A 294 -9.26 -33.60 -9.05
N ASP A 295 -9.92 -32.55 -8.60
CA ASP A 295 -9.71 -31.97 -7.27
C ASP A 295 -10.67 -32.57 -6.22
N GLY A 296 -10.32 -32.45 -4.94
CA GLY A 296 -11.29 -32.49 -3.84
C GLY A 296 -11.31 -33.75 -2.98
N THR A 297 -10.37 -34.69 -3.17
CA THR A 297 -10.15 -35.77 -2.19
C THR A 297 -8.67 -36.03 -1.98
N ALA A 298 -8.28 -36.41 -0.77
CA ALA A 298 -6.89 -36.79 -0.45
C ALA A 298 -6.34 -37.86 -1.41
N ALA A 299 -7.18 -38.79 -1.87
CA ALA A 299 -6.79 -39.81 -2.83
C ALA A 299 -6.39 -39.23 -4.21
N PHE A 300 -7.06 -38.15 -4.67
CA PHE A 300 -6.69 -37.50 -5.93
C PHE A 300 -5.45 -36.62 -5.77
N ASP A 301 -5.28 -35.96 -4.62
CA ASP A 301 -4.05 -35.22 -4.30
C ASP A 301 -2.84 -36.18 -4.35
N ASP A 302 -2.95 -37.36 -3.74
CA ASP A 302 -1.87 -38.34 -3.74
C ASP A 302 -1.52 -38.81 -5.16
N ILE A 303 -2.53 -39.03 -6.02
CA ILE A 303 -2.31 -39.36 -7.45
C ILE A 303 -1.59 -38.21 -8.15
N TYR A 304 -2.07 -36.98 -7.99
CA TYR A 304 -1.50 -35.79 -8.62
C TYR A 304 -0.03 -35.60 -8.22
N TYR A 305 0.24 -35.55 -6.92
CA TYR A 305 1.59 -35.31 -6.41
C TYR A 305 2.54 -36.48 -6.68
N SER A 306 2.06 -37.73 -6.69
CA SER A 306 2.89 -38.88 -7.06
C SER A 306 3.33 -38.79 -8.53
N MET A 307 2.41 -38.42 -9.43
CA MET A 307 2.73 -38.24 -10.84
C MET A 307 3.69 -37.06 -11.04
N VAL A 308 3.43 -35.89 -10.43
CA VAL A 308 4.29 -34.71 -10.56
C VAL A 308 5.72 -35.00 -10.10
N LYS A 309 5.91 -35.73 -9.00
CA LYS A 309 7.23 -36.16 -8.49
C LYS A 309 7.96 -37.14 -9.41
N ALA A 310 7.21 -37.96 -10.13
CA ALA A 310 7.77 -39.03 -10.96
C ALA A 310 8.14 -38.58 -12.37
N ARG A 311 7.70 -37.39 -12.82
CA ARG A 311 7.74 -37.00 -14.24
C ARG A 311 8.29 -35.60 -14.46
N LYS A 312 8.86 -35.40 -15.66
CA LYS A 312 9.30 -34.11 -16.17
C LYS A 312 8.15 -33.41 -16.87
N VAL A 313 7.32 -32.71 -16.10
CA VAL A 313 6.12 -32.02 -16.59
C VAL A 313 6.13 -30.54 -16.20
N LEU A 314 5.39 -29.72 -16.94
CA LEU A 314 4.93 -28.44 -16.40
C LEU A 314 3.73 -28.74 -15.51
N PHE A 315 3.65 -28.15 -14.32
CA PHE A 315 2.56 -28.45 -13.39
C PHE A 315 2.04 -27.22 -12.67
N GLY A 316 0.75 -27.21 -12.35
CA GLY A 316 0.12 -26.20 -11.51
C GLY A 316 0.35 -26.51 -10.03
N TRP A 317 0.73 -25.53 -9.22
CA TRP A 317 0.93 -25.77 -7.80
C TRP A 317 0.63 -24.52 -6.99
N TYR A 318 0.26 -24.77 -5.74
CA TYR A 318 0.07 -23.74 -4.75
C TYR A 318 1.29 -23.66 -3.86
N GLN A 319 1.90 -22.49 -3.76
CA GLN A 319 2.92 -22.23 -2.74
C GLN A 319 2.32 -21.26 -1.72
N PRO A 320 2.47 -21.51 -0.41
CA PRO A 320 3.21 -22.59 0.23
C PRO A 320 2.38 -23.90 0.33
N ASP A 321 3.03 -25.04 0.14
CA ASP A 321 2.43 -26.37 0.31
C ASP A 321 3.53 -27.40 0.64
N ASP A 322 3.20 -28.43 1.41
CA ASP A 322 4.19 -29.38 1.93
C ASP A 322 4.37 -30.63 1.08
N ASN A 323 3.53 -30.83 0.06
CA ASN A 323 3.60 -32.03 -0.77
C ASN A 323 4.81 -32.04 -1.70
N LEU A 324 5.26 -30.87 -2.16
CA LEU A 324 6.42 -30.72 -3.06
C LEU A 324 7.65 -30.10 -2.40
N LEU A 325 7.52 -29.58 -1.16
CA LEU A 325 8.66 -29.00 -0.42
C LEU A 325 9.40 -30.05 0.43
N GLY A 326 10.71 -29.84 0.55
CA GLY A 326 11.62 -30.70 1.29
C GLY A 326 11.97 -32.03 0.60
N LEU A 327 11.66 -32.20 -0.69
CA LEU A 327 12.15 -33.35 -1.45
C LEU A 327 13.68 -33.25 -1.64
N GLU A 328 14.40 -34.34 -1.40
CA GLU A 328 15.85 -34.35 -1.57
C GLU A 328 16.22 -34.24 -3.05
N GLY A 329 16.96 -33.19 -3.40
CA GLY A 329 17.47 -32.98 -4.76
C GLY A 329 16.43 -32.54 -5.80
N GLN A 330 15.22 -32.17 -5.37
CA GLN A 330 14.19 -31.61 -6.25
C GLN A 330 13.52 -30.40 -5.59
N THR A 331 13.61 -29.25 -6.25
CA THR A 331 12.95 -28.02 -5.82
C THR A 331 12.03 -27.52 -6.92
N PRO A 332 10.75 -27.23 -6.66
CA PRO A 332 9.89 -26.58 -7.63
C PRO A 332 10.44 -25.18 -7.98
N VAL A 333 10.59 -24.89 -9.26
CA VAL A 333 10.96 -23.58 -9.79
C VAL A 333 9.74 -22.97 -10.46
N LYS A 334 9.35 -21.80 -9.99
CA LYS A 334 8.23 -21.04 -10.54
C LYS A 334 8.58 -20.59 -11.97
N LEU A 335 7.69 -20.86 -12.93
CA LEU A 335 7.76 -20.30 -14.27
C LEU A 335 7.55 -18.78 -14.21
N ARG A 336 8.50 -17.98 -14.66
CA ARG A 336 8.36 -16.53 -14.76
C ARG A 336 7.47 -16.18 -15.95
N LEU A 337 6.24 -15.79 -15.66
CA LEU A 337 5.26 -15.22 -16.60
C LEU A 337 5.40 -13.68 -16.63
N PRO A 338 4.76 -12.97 -17.57
CA PRO A 338 4.69 -11.51 -17.53
C PRO A 338 4.10 -11.01 -16.20
N ASP A 339 4.51 -9.82 -15.74
CA ASP A 339 3.97 -9.23 -14.51
C ASP A 339 2.44 -9.09 -14.57
N THR A 340 1.76 -9.42 -13.48
CA THR A 340 0.29 -9.45 -13.43
C THR A 340 -0.33 -8.09 -13.75
N ASN A 341 -1.26 -8.08 -14.70
CA ASN A 341 -2.16 -6.96 -14.95
C ASN A 341 -3.49 -7.19 -14.21
N GLU A 342 -3.65 -6.58 -13.04
CA GLU A 342 -4.84 -6.75 -12.18
C GLU A 342 -6.14 -6.35 -12.90
N LEU A 343 -6.11 -5.32 -13.76
CA LEU A 343 -7.30 -4.86 -14.49
C LEU A 343 -7.76 -5.90 -15.51
N GLU A 344 -6.83 -6.48 -16.27
CA GLU A 344 -7.13 -7.58 -17.19
C GLU A 344 -7.68 -8.79 -16.42
N TYR A 345 -7.07 -9.13 -15.28
CA TYR A 345 -7.54 -10.21 -14.40
C TYR A 345 -8.97 -10.01 -13.91
N GLN A 346 -9.32 -8.79 -13.48
CA GLN A 346 -10.70 -8.43 -13.09
C GLN A 346 -11.69 -8.55 -14.25
N GLN A 347 -11.22 -8.37 -15.49
CA GLN A 347 -12.01 -8.54 -16.71
C GLN A 347 -12.01 -9.99 -17.23
N GLN A 348 -11.43 -10.93 -16.47
CA GLN A 348 -11.21 -12.33 -16.85
C GLN A 348 -10.38 -12.49 -18.14
N ILE A 349 -9.40 -11.61 -18.33
CA ILE A 349 -8.41 -11.65 -19.41
C ILE A 349 -7.08 -12.09 -18.79
N TYR A 350 -6.61 -13.28 -19.14
CA TYR A 350 -5.41 -13.87 -18.53
C TYR A 350 -4.24 -13.90 -19.54
N ARG A 351 -3.60 -12.73 -19.72
CA ARG A 351 -2.42 -12.55 -20.59
C ARG A 351 -1.09 -12.55 -19.83
N THR A 352 -1.16 -12.24 -18.54
CA THR A 352 -0.03 -12.08 -17.63
C THR A 352 -0.07 -13.13 -16.53
N GLY A 353 0.99 -13.26 -15.74
CA GLY A 353 1.06 -14.18 -14.61
C GLY A 353 0.00 -13.92 -13.54
N LEU A 354 -0.22 -14.93 -12.70
CA LEU A 354 -1.17 -14.89 -11.59
C LEU A 354 -0.68 -13.95 -10.48
N ALA A 355 -1.61 -13.15 -9.92
CA ALA A 355 -1.29 -12.21 -8.85
C ALA A 355 -0.75 -12.95 -7.63
N LEU A 356 0.29 -12.40 -7.01
CA LEU A 356 0.68 -12.80 -5.67
C LEU A 356 -0.42 -12.37 -4.71
N ILE A 357 -0.89 -13.29 -3.86
CA ILE A 357 -1.93 -12.99 -2.88
C ILE A 357 -1.29 -13.06 -1.50
N LYS A 358 -1.45 -12.00 -0.71
CA LYS A 358 -1.13 -12.06 0.72
C LYS A 358 -2.35 -12.61 1.48
N PRO A 359 -2.24 -13.74 2.19
CA PRO A 359 -3.38 -14.29 2.90
C PRO A 359 -3.82 -13.39 4.05
N ARG A 360 -5.09 -13.50 4.41
CA ARG A 360 -5.73 -12.60 5.38
C ARG A 360 -6.35 -13.37 6.54
N ASN A 361 -6.37 -12.75 7.71
CA ASN A 361 -7.17 -13.23 8.83
C ASN A 361 -8.35 -12.29 9.07
N TYR A 362 -9.54 -12.88 9.06
CA TYR A 362 -10.77 -12.21 9.42
C TYR A 362 -11.23 -12.72 10.79
N VAL A 363 -11.93 -11.90 11.53
CA VAL A 363 -12.57 -12.30 12.77
C VAL A 363 -14.05 -11.98 12.74
N TRP A 364 -14.78 -12.69 13.59
CA TRP A 364 -16.16 -12.35 13.88
C TRP A 364 -16.26 -10.87 14.25
N ARG A 365 -17.22 -10.17 13.66
CA ARG A 365 -17.36 -8.72 13.76
C ARG A 365 -17.37 -8.18 15.20
N ARG A 366 -17.88 -8.96 16.15
CA ARG A 366 -17.95 -8.58 17.58
C ARG A 366 -16.75 -9.05 18.40
N LEU A 367 -15.84 -9.86 17.84
CA LEU A 367 -14.68 -10.38 18.58
C LEU A 367 -13.83 -9.26 19.22
N PRO A 368 -13.57 -8.11 18.55
CA PRO A 368 -12.86 -6.99 19.18
C PRO A 368 -13.50 -6.46 20.47
N SER A 369 -14.83 -6.51 20.57
CA SER A 369 -15.57 -6.12 21.78
C SER A 369 -15.72 -7.25 22.81
N VAL A 370 -15.51 -8.50 22.40
CA VAL A 370 -15.67 -9.69 23.25
C VAL A 370 -14.34 -10.11 23.88
N SER A 371 -13.23 -9.97 23.16
CA SER A 371 -11.89 -10.21 23.68
C SER A 371 -10.83 -9.38 22.96
N SER A 372 -10.27 -8.42 23.69
CA SER A 372 -9.14 -7.61 23.27
C SER A 372 -7.86 -8.45 23.11
N HIS A 373 -7.62 -9.43 23.99
CA HIS A 373 -6.46 -10.34 23.94
C HIS A 373 -6.38 -11.13 22.63
N VAL A 374 -7.48 -11.80 22.28
CA VAL A 374 -7.55 -12.65 21.09
C VAL A 374 -7.41 -11.78 19.84
N THR A 375 -8.09 -10.62 19.83
CA THR A 375 -8.02 -9.66 18.73
C THR A 375 -6.59 -9.14 18.53
N PHE A 376 -5.89 -8.79 19.62
CA PHE A 376 -4.50 -8.35 19.57
C PHE A 376 -3.60 -9.45 18.99
N LEU A 377 -3.70 -10.68 19.51
CA LEU A 377 -2.87 -11.79 19.02
C LEU A 377 -3.06 -12.02 17.53
N VAL A 378 -4.31 -12.11 17.08
CA VAL A 378 -4.60 -12.32 15.65
C VAL A 378 -4.05 -11.17 14.83
N ASN A 379 -4.25 -9.93 15.28
CA ASN A 379 -3.77 -8.71 14.61
C ASN A 379 -2.25 -8.62 14.49
N GLN A 380 -1.51 -9.07 15.50
CA GLN A 380 -0.03 -9.03 15.50
C GLN A 380 0.62 -10.25 14.86
N MET A 381 -0.08 -11.38 14.80
CA MET A 381 0.44 -12.62 14.24
C MET A 381 0.81 -12.43 12.77
N ASN A 382 2.10 -12.54 12.46
CA ASN A 382 2.61 -12.33 11.11
C ASN A 382 3.75 -13.30 10.78
N LEU A 383 3.67 -13.97 9.64
CA LEU A 383 4.69 -14.90 9.15
C LEU A 383 5.28 -14.37 7.83
N TYR A 384 6.57 -14.65 7.61
CA TYR A 384 7.28 -14.25 6.40
C TYR A 384 7.49 -15.45 5.46
N ASP A 385 7.87 -15.20 4.20
CA ASP A 385 8.11 -16.26 3.21
C ASP A 385 9.11 -17.31 3.71
N GLU A 386 10.15 -16.88 4.45
CA GLU A 386 11.15 -17.76 5.05
C GLU A 386 10.57 -18.69 6.13
N ASP A 387 9.73 -18.15 7.02
CA ASP A 387 9.03 -18.96 8.04
C ASP A 387 8.17 -20.02 7.38
N MET A 388 7.36 -19.58 6.42
CA MET A 388 6.34 -20.42 5.84
C MET A 388 6.95 -21.53 4.99
N ASN A 389 7.97 -21.23 4.19
CA ASN A 389 8.73 -22.25 3.46
C ASN A 389 9.42 -23.23 4.42
N GLY A 390 9.97 -22.75 5.54
CA GLY A 390 10.56 -23.59 6.58
C GLY A 390 9.54 -24.54 7.23
N LEU A 391 8.36 -24.03 7.59
CA LEU A 391 7.24 -24.81 8.13
C LEU A 391 6.77 -25.88 7.14
N MET A 392 6.61 -25.54 5.85
CA MET A 392 6.21 -26.51 4.83
C MET A 392 7.25 -27.59 4.59
N ALA A 393 8.54 -27.22 4.56
CA ALA A 393 9.61 -28.20 4.43
C ALA A 393 9.66 -29.17 5.62
N ALA A 394 9.46 -28.67 6.84
CA ALA A 394 9.37 -29.48 8.06
C ALA A 394 8.13 -30.40 8.03
N SER A 395 6.98 -29.89 7.58
CA SER A 395 5.75 -30.69 7.42
C SER A 395 5.94 -31.81 6.41
N GLY A 396 6.50 -31.52 5.24
CA GLY A 396 6.79 -32.52 4.22
C GLY A 396 7.74 -33.61 4.74
N LYS A 397 8.74 -33.23 5.56
CA LYS A 397 9.65 -34.18 6.23
C LYS A 397 8.90 -35.07 7.24
N ASN A 398 8.00 -34.50 8.04
CA ASN A 398 7.19 -35.26 8.99
C ASN A 398 6.27 -36.27 8.28
N LYS A 399 5.59 -35.84 7.21
CA LYS A 399 4.74 -36.71 6.38
C LYS A 399 5.52 -37.92 5.83
N ARG A 400 6.72 -37.69 5.29
CA ARG A 400 7.61 -38.78 4.81
C ARG A 400 8.13 -39.69 5.93
N SER A 401 8.21 -39.19 7.16
CA SER A 401 8.61 -39.98 8.32
C SER A 401 7.46 -40.82 8.90
N GLY A 402 6.28 -40.81 8.26
CA GLY A 402 5.09 -41.52 8.72
C GLY A 402 4.37 -40.83 9.89
N VAL A 403 4.67 -39.56 10.18
CA VAL A 403 3.95 -38.78 11.19
C VAL A 403 2.71 -38.20 10.52
N GLU A 404 1.60 -38.93 10.58
CA GLU A 404 0.34 -38.58 9.91
C GLU A 404 -0.69 -37.93 10.85
N GLY A 405 -1.76 -37.41 10.24
CA GLY A 405 -2.91 -36.82 10.92
C GLY A 405 -2.58 -35.53 11.66
N TYR A 406 -3.29 -35.27 12.76
CA TYR A 406 -3.14 -34.07 13.58
C TYR A 406 -1.76 -33.92 14.25
N SER A 407 -1.06 -35.04 14.48
CA SER A 407 0.22 -35.04 15.18
C SER A 407 1.36 -34.38 14.39
N GLY A 408 1.31 -34.45 13.06
CA GLY A 408 2.33 -33.86 12.17
C GLY A 408 2.34 -32.34 12.23
N PRO A 409 1.23 -31.66 11.89
CA PRO A 409 1.11 -30.21 11.95
C PRO A 409 1.38 -29.64 13.35
N TRP A 410 0.82 -30.28 14.41
CA TRP A 410 1.07 -29.88 15.80
C TRP A 410 2.57 -29.88 16.12
N ARG A 411 3.29 -30.94 15.72
CA ARG A 411 4.74 -31.05 15.99
C ARG A 411 5.52 -29.95 15.29
N VAL A 412 5.22 -29.69 14.02
CA VAL A 412 5.89 -28.62 13.25
C VAL A 412 5.63 -27.25 13.89
N ALA A 413 4.38 -26.98 14.26
CA ALA A 413 3.99 -25.74 14.94
C ALA A 413 4.72 -25.58 16.27
N CYS A 414 4.77 -26.64 17.09
CA CYS A 414 5.44 -26.61 18.38
C CYS A 414 6.95 -26.40 18.25
N ASP A 415 7.61 -27.17 17.37
CA ASP A 415 9.05 -27.05 17.12
C ASP A 415 9.41 -25.62 16.63
N TRP A 416 8.57 -25.02 15.78
CA TRP A 416 8.76 -23.65 15.32
C TRP A 416 8.56 -22.62 16.45
N ILE A 417 7.51 -22.76 17.27
CA ILE A 417 7.27 -21.88 18.42
C ILE A 417 8.44 -21.92 19.39
N LEU A 418 8.95 -23.11 19.72
CA LEU A 418 10.09 -23.26 20.63
C LEU A 418 11.38 -22.67 20.06
N SER A 419 11.55 -22.72 18.74
CA SER A 419 12.74 -22.21 18.06
C SER A 419 12.71 -20.71 17.76
N ASN A 420 11.53 -20.06 17.78
CA ASN A 420 11.36 -18.66 17.37
C ASN A 420 10.71 -17.76 18.44
N PRO A 421 11.17 -17.77 19.71
CA PRO A 421 10.56 -16.99 20.79
C PRO A 421 10.49 -15.50 20.51
N ASP A 422 11.53 -14.92 19.91
CA ASP A 422 11.60 -13.48 19.64
C ASP A 422 10.54 -13.03 18.63
N ARG A 423 10.13 -13.92 17.72
CA ARG A 423 9.12 -13.63 16.69
C ARG A 423 7.72 -13.61 17.32
N TRP A 424 7.28 -14.71 17.92
CA TRP A 424 5.90 -14.82 18.39
C TRP A 424 5.62 -14.08 19.71
N ARG A 425 6.64 -13.82 20.54
CA ARG A 425 6.43 -13.04 21.80
C ARG A 425 5.88 -11.65 21.52
N THR A 426 6.23 -11.05 20.40
CA THR A 426 5.69 -9.75 19.97
C THR A 426 4.21 -9.82 19.59
N TRP A 427 3.69 -11.02 19.30
CA TRP A 427 2.28 -11.22 18.96
C TRP A 427 1.39 -11.35 20.19
N VAL A 428 1.97 -11.72 21.33
CA VAL A 428 1.23 -11.90 22.57
C VAL A 428 1.19 -10.54 23.29
N PRO A 429 0.01 -10.05 23.70
CA PRO A 429 -0.06 -8.79 24.43
C PRO A 429 0.60 -8.94 25.81
N PHE A 430 1.14 -7.85 26.34
CA PHE A 430 1.62 -7.82 27.73
C PHE A 430 0.46 -7.99 28.69
N ILE A 431 0.58 -8.95 29.59
CA ILE A 431 -0.45 -9.22 30.58
C ILE A 431 0.02 -8.74 31.94
N CYS A 432 -0.72 -7.78 32.47
CA CYS A 432 -0.37 -7.07 33.68
C CYS A 432 -1.03 -7.66 34.92
N ALA A 433 -0.33 -7.52 36.05
CA ALA A 433 -0.87 -7.83 37.36
C ALA A 433 -2.14 -7.01 37.64
N ARG A 434 -3.00 -7.49 38.55
CA ARG A 434 -4.10 -6.66 39.06
C ARG A 434 -3.52 -5.36 39.62
N GLY A 435 -4.16 -4.23 39.33
CA GLY A 435 -3.67 -2.91 39.72
C GLY A 435 -2.62 -2.34 38.78
N TYR A 436 -2.38 -2.98 37.64
CA TYR A 436 -1.54 -2.49 36.55
C TYR A 436 -2.33 -2.56 35.23
N SER A 437 -2.06 -1.62 34.32
CA SER A 437 -2.60 -1.62 32.95
C SER A 437 -1.46 -1.77 31.94
N PRO A 438 -1.68 -2.46 30.81
CA PRO A 438 -0.69 -2.49 29.74
C PRO A 438 -0.53 -1.09 29.15
N ASP A 439 0.72 -0.67 28.96
CA ASP A 439 1.02 0.45 28.08
C ASP A 439 1.21 -0.07 26.65
N PRO A 440 0.30 0.24 25.71
CA PRO A 440 0.39 -0.24 24.33
C PRO A 440 1.59 0.35 23.57
N THR A 441 2.21 1.42 24.07
CA THR A 441 3.39 2.07 23.48
C THR A 441 4.70 1.56 24.07
N LEU A 442 4.72 1.21 25.37
CA LEU A 442 5.94 0.83 26.07
C LEU A 442 6.15 -0.67 26.22
N CYS A 443 5.20 -1.51 25.78
CA CYS A 443 5.31 -2.97 25.94
C CYS A 443 5.62 -3.35 27.39
N SER A 444 5.00 -2.66 28.35
CA SER A 444 5.25 -2.84 29.78
C SER A 444 3.98 -2.61 30.59
N CYS A 445 4.00 -3.08 31.85
CA CYS A 445 2.89 -2.92 32.77
C CYS A 445 3.11 -1.71 33.66
N LEU A 446 2.25 -0.71 33.50
CA LEU A 446 2.28 0.48 34.35
C LEU A 446 1.31 0.33 35.51
N PRO A 447 1.64 0.89 36.69
CA PRO A 447 0.70 1.01 37.80
C PRO A 447 -0.61 1.67 37.31
N CYS A 448 -1.75 1.16 37.75
CA CYS A 448 -3.04 1.76 37.40
C CYS A 448 -3.06 3.22 37.86
N PRO A 449 -3.35 4.18 36.96
CA PRO A 449 -3.35 5.59 37.33
C PRO A 449 -4.45 5.88 38.35
N GLU A 450 -4.23 6.88 39.20
CA GLU A 450 -5.27 7.35 40.12
C GLU A 450 -6.52 7.82 39.36
N GLY A 451 -7.70 7.60 39.93
CA GLY A 451 -8.99 7.86 39.27
C GLY A 451 -9.43 6.73 38.34
N TYR A 452 -8.62 5.69 38.20
CA TYR A 452 -8.94 4.50 37.43
C TYR A 452 -8.72 3.24 38.27
N TRP A 453 -9.37 2.16 37.86
CA TRP A 453 -9.12 0.83 38.40
C TRP A 453 -8.77 -0.12 37.26
N CYS A 454 -7.90 -1.08 37.58
CA CYS A 454 -7.35 -2.02 36.61
C CYS A 454 -7.45 -3.42 37.20
N GLU A 455 -8.27 -4.28 36.60
CA GLU A 455 -8.37 -5.69 37.00
C GLU A 455 -7.08 -6.46 36.75
N GLY A 456 -6.12 -5.87 36.03
CA GLY A 456 -4.97 -6.53 35.42
C GLY A 456 -5.32 -7.02 34.01
N GLY A 457 -4.53 -7.96 33.49
CA GLY A 457 -4.76 -8.46 32.13
C GLY A 457 -4.20 -7.53 31.06
N THR A 458 -4.95 -7.37 29.97
CA THR A 458 -4.65 -6.38 28.91
C THR A 458 -5.71 -5.29 28.84
N GLU A 459 -6.64 -5.27 29.82
CA GLU A 459 -7.73 -4.31 29.78
C GLU A 459 -7.17 -2.91 30.07
N PRO A 460 -7.60 -1.89 29.31
CA PRO A 460 -7.24 -0.52 29.60
C PRO A 460 -7.76 -0.14 30.99
N ALA A 461 -7.12 0.85 31.60
CA ALA A 461 -7.58 1.41 32.86
C ALA A 461 -9.04 1.91 32.72
N VAL A 462 -9.94 1.45 33.59
CA VAL A 462 -11.35 1.83 33.57
C VAL A 462 -11.55 2.99 34.55
N GLU A 463 -12.19 4.06 34.09
CA GLU A 463 -12.46 5.23 34.92
C GLU A 463 -13.31 4.84 36.15
N CYS A 464 -12.97 5.40 37.32
CA CYS A 464 -13.66 5.06 38.55
C CYS A 464 -15.14 5.49 38.48
N PRO A 465 -16.13 4.61 38.68
CA PRO A 465 -17.54 4.96 38.57
C PRO A 465 -18.00 5.93 39.67
N THR A 466 -19.06 6.69 39.41
CA THR A 466 -19.64 7.62 40.39
C THR A 466 -20.07 6.91 41.68
N GLY A 467 -19.75 7.51 42.83
CA GLY A 467 -19.98 6.91 44.15
C GLY A 467 -18.84 6.02 44.66
N PHE A 468 -17.76 5.90 43.87
CA PHE A 468 -16.54 5.20 44.22
C PHE A 468 -15.32 6.10 44.04
N TYR A 469 -14.21 5.77 44.68
CA TYR A 469 -12.89 6.38 44.45
C TYR A 469 -11.84 5.28 44.22
N CYS A 470 -10.81 5.63 43.44
CA CYS A 470 -9.79 4.69 42.99
C CYS A 470 -8.40 5.32 43.16
N PRO A 471 -7.66 5.07 44.25
CA PRO A 471 -6.25 5.48 44.36
C PRO A 471 -5.38 4.78 43.31
N ALA A 472 -4.14 5.25 43.12
CA ALA A 472 -3.18 4.57 42.26
C ALA A 472 -3.07 3.06 42.61
N GLN A 473 -2.91 2.21 41.60
CA GLN A 473 -2.90 0.74 41.70
C GLN A 473 -4.22 0.08 42.17
N SER A 474 -5.35 0.79 42.06
CA SER A 474 -6.66 0.20 42.40
C SER A 474 -7.01 -1.01 41.54
N VAL A 475 -7.31 -2.14 42.18
CA VAL A 475 -7.78 -3.37 41.52
C VAL A 475 -9.30 -3.41 41.33
N MET A 476 -10.03 -2.60 42.10
CA MET A 476 -11.48 -2.44 42.05
C MET A 476 -11.87 -1.07 42.62
N PRO A 477 -13.03 -0.51 42.24
CA PRO A 477 -13.51 0.75 42.81
C PRO A 477 -13.81 0.62 44.30
N ILE A 478 -13.40 1.60 45.10
CA ILE A 478 -13.66 1.62 46.55
C ILE A 478 -14.89 2.50 46.82
N ALA A 479 -15.95 1.92 47.40
CA ALA A 479 -17.18 2.67 47.68
C ALA A 479 -16.94 3.81 48.67
N CYS A 480 -17.55 4.97 48.43
CA CYS A 480 -17.41 6.15 49.28
C CYS A 480 -17.88 5.98 50.74
N GLY A 481 -18.73 4.99 51.01
CA GLY A 481 -19.30 4.71 52.33
C GLY A 481 -20.33 5.75 52.80
N GLY A 482 -21.42 5.30 53.43
CA GLY A 482 -22.50 6.17 53.90
C GLY A 482 -23.31 6.82 52.77
N ARG A 483 -23.95 7.98 53.02
CA ARG A 483 -24.69 8.77 52.02
C ARG A 483 -23.79 9.71 51.19
N ARG A 484 -22.52 9.34 50.98
CA ARG A 484 -21.54 10.15 50.25
C ARG A 484 -21.47 9.70 48.81
N ILE A 485 -21.47 10.64 47.87
CA ILE A 485 -21.25 10.39 46.44
C ILE A 485 -20.15 11.31 45.91
N THR A 486 -19.51 10.90 44.82
CA THR A 486 -18.55 11.73 44.08
C THR A 486 -19.29 12.65 43.11
N ARG A 487 -18.68 13.78 42.73
CA ARG A 487 -19.28 14.75 41.78
C ARG A 487 -19.38 14.22 40.33
N GLY A 488 -18.67 13.13 40.03
CA GLY A 488 -18.60 12.48 38.72
C GLY A 488 -17.76 11.20 38.78
N PRO A 489 -17.52 10.53 37.65
CA PRO A 489 -16.52 9.47 37.56
C PRO A 489 -15.09 10.03 37.77
N GLY A 490 -14.10 9.15 37.94
CA GLY A 490 -12.68 9.51 38.00
C GLY A 490 -12.15 9.97 39.36
N ALA A 491 -12.89 9.76 40.45
CA ALA A 491 -12.43 10.18 41.79
C ALA A 491 -11.20 9.37 42.25
N THR A 492 -10.20 10.06 42.78
CA THR A 492 -8.88 9.48 43.07
C THR A 492 -8.72 9.10 44.55
N LYS A 493 -9.44 9.77 45.46
CA LYS A 493 -9.27 9.61 46.90
C LYS A 493 -10.58 9.74 47.67
N LYS A 494 -10.58 9.29 48.92
CA LYS A 494 -11.77 9.23 49.79
C LYS A 494 -12.37 10.62 50.07
N GLU A 495 -11.53 11.66 50.05
CA GLU A 495 -11.95 13.05 50.29
C GLU A 495 -12.83 13.60 49.16
N ASP A 496 -12.78 12.99 47.98
CA ASP A 496 -13.64 13.34 46.84
C ASP A 496 -15.10 12.89 47.06
N CYS A 497 -15.34 12.06 48.08
CA CYS A 497 -16.65 11.60 48.51
C CYS A 497 -17.33 12.64 49.41
N SER A 498 -18.18 13.48 48.81
CA SER A 498 -18.98 14.48 49.51
C SER A 498 -20.37 13.97 49.90
N VAL A 499 -20.89 14.37 51.06
CA VAL A 499 -22.31 14.16 51.42
C VAL A 499 -23.14 15.08 50.53
N CYS A 500 -24.24 14.60 49.93
CA CYS A 500 -25.17 15.50 49.23
C CYS A 500 -25.58 16.62 50.20
N ASP A 501 -25.34 17.88 49.80
CA ASP A 501 -25.72 19.05 50.60
C ASP A 501 -27.24 19.06 50.82
N GLY A 502 -27.68 19.55 51.98
CA GLY A 502 -29.02 19.34 52.53
C GLY A 502 -30.24 19.81 51.71
N SER A 503 -30.06 20.35 50.51
CA SER A 503 -31.11 20.70 49.54
C SER A 503 -31.38 19.64 48.47
N LEU A 504 -30.57 18.57 48.40
CA LEU A 504 -30.58 17.57 47.32
C LEU A 504 -30.97 16.16 47.82
N ILE A 505 -31.89 15.48 47.13
CA ILE A 505 -32.25 14.07 47.38
C ILE A 505 -31.49 13.16 46.41
N ALA A 506 -30.90 12.09 46.93
CA ALA A 506 -30.22 11.06 46.14
C ALA A 506 -31.24 10.13 45.46
N LEU A 507 -31.25 10.12 44.12
CA LEU A 507 -32.05 9.21 43.28
C LEU A 507 -31.13 8.56 42.24
N ASN A 508 -30.99 7.24 42.26
CA ASN A 508 -30.20 6.44 41.31
C ASN A 508 -28.80 7.02 41.01
N SER A 509 -27.98 7.18 42.05
CA SER A 509 -26.56 7.57 41.93
C SER A 509 -26.28 9.05 41.60
N ALA A 510 -27.27 9.94 41.65
CA ALA A 510 -27.10 11.39 41.48
C ALA A 510 -27.82 12.20 42.59
N CYS A 511 -27.25 13.34 43.01
CA CYS A 511 -27.92 14.30 43.91
C CYS A 511 -28.83 15.23 43.07
N VAL A 512 -30.14 15.31 43.36
CA VAL A 512 -31.11 16.16 42.61
C VAL A 512 -31.94 17.02 43.56
N GLU A 513 -32.19 18.31 43.21
CA GLU A 513 -32.77 19.32 44.12
C GLU A 513 -34.31 19.31 44.12
N MET A 514 -34.93 19.31 45.31
CA MET A 514 -36.38 19.09 45.51
C MET A 514 -37.30 20.21 45.01
N SER A 515 -36.78 21.44 44.88
CA SER A 515 -37.53 22.62 44.42
C SER A 515 -37.83 22.60 42.92
N LEU A 516 -37.16 21.75 42.15
CA LEU A 516 -37.28 21.65 40.69
C LEU A 516 -38.36 20.65 40.22
N LEU A 517 -38.86 19.75 41.08
CA LEU A 517 -39.65 18.60 40.63
C LEU A 517 -41.17 18.84 40.53
N LEU A 518 -41.71 19.83 41.24
CA LEU A 518 -43.17 19.98 41.41
C LEU A 518 -43.81 21.18 40.69
N LEU A 519 -43.02 22.17 40.24
CA LEU A 519 -43.54 23.36 39.54
C LEU A 519 -43.16 23.43 38.05
N ILE A 520 -42.25 22.57 37.58
CA ILE A 520 -41.71 22.55 36.21
C ILE A 520 -42.48 21.63 35.25
N ILE A 521 -43.16 20.58 35.75
CA ILE A 521 -43.53 19.46 34.88
C ILE A 521 -44.79 19.70 34.03
N ILE A 522 -45.78 20.49 34.46
CA ILE A 522 -47.11 20.40 33.82
C ILE A 522 -47.60 21.68 33.12
N LEU A 523 -47.29 22.89 33.60
CA LEU A 523 -47.85 24.13 33.02
C LEU A 523 -46.84 25.03 32.24
N PRO A 524 -45.57 25.17 32.66
CA PRO A 524 -44.56 25.86 31.87
C PRO A 524 -44.12 25.01 30.68
N THR A 525 -44.09 23.67 30.80
CA THR A 525 -43.66 22.75 29.74
C THR A 525 -44.36 23.03 28.42
N ILE A 526 -45.67 23.24 28.36
CA ILE A 526 -46.35 23.41 27.07
C ILE A 526 -46.06 24.79 26.42
N VAL A 527 -45.92 25.86 27.21
CA VAL A 527 -45.72 27.24 26.70
C VAL A 527 -44.23 27.60 26.56
N VAL A 528 -43.40 27.19 27.52
CA VAL A 528 -41.94 27.24 27.46
C VAL A 528 -41.42 26.28 26.39
N LEU A 529 -41.96 25.07 26.16
CA LEU A 529 -41.51 24.25 25.02
C LEU A 529 -41.72 24.96 23.68
N LEU A 530 -42.78 25.76 23.50
CA LEU A 530 -43.02 26.51 22.26
C LEU A 530 -42.14 27.78 22.15
N CYS A 531 -41.92 28.50 23.24
CA CYS A 531 -41.03 29.68 23.28
C CYS A 531 -39.55 29.31 23.31
N VAL A 532 -39.14 28.29 24.08
CA VAL A 532 -37.80 27.68 24.11
C VAL A 532 -37.55 26.91 22.83
N TYR A 533 -38.50 26.23 22.18
CA TYR A 533 -38.24 25.72 20.83
C TYR A 533 -37.88 26.85 19.86
N SER A 534 -38.56 27.99 19.94
CA SER A 534 -38.28 29.14 19.08
C SER A 534 -36.98 29.88 19.45
N LEU A 535 -36.71 30.06 20.76
CA LEU A 535 -35.53 30.71 21.30
C LEU A 535 -34.30 29.81 21.20
N VAL A 536 -34.41 28.51 21.47
CA VAL A 536 -33.39 27.48 21.20
C VAL A 536 -33.16 27.41 19.72
N ARG A 537 -34.15 27.28 18.83
CA ARG A 537 -33.89 27.30 17.38
C ARG A 537 -33.18 28.59 16.91
N CYS A 538 -33.37 29.72 17.60
CA CYS A 538 -32.62 30.95 17.36
C CYS A 538 -31.22 30.95 18.02
N LEU A 539 -31.10 30.45 19.25
CA LEU A 539 -29.86 30.31 20.02
C LEU A 539 -28.98 29.20 19.46
N THR A 540 -29.46 27.99 19.17
CA THR A 540 -28.74 26.95 18.40
C THR A 540 -28.24 27.49 17.06
N ARG A 541 -28.96 28.40 16.39
CA ARG A 541 -28.44 29.08 15.20
C ARG A 541 -27.33 30.10 15.52
N ARG A 542 -27.39 30.77 16.67
CA ARG A 542 -26.35 31.71 17.16
C ARG A 542 -25.15 31.02 17.81
N THR A 543 -25.34 29.91 18.51
CA THR A 543 -24.35 29.09 19.23
C THR A 543 -23.78 27.98 18.37
N MET A 544 -24.33 27.74 17.16
CA MET A 544 -23.64 26.97 16.14
C MET A 544 -22.25 27.55 15.99
N SER A 545 -21.26 26.70 16.23
CA SER A 545 -19.87 27.09 16.08
C SER A 545 -19.66 27.66 14.68
N GLN A 546 -18.73 28.59 14.54
CA GLN A 546 -18.34 29.10 13.22
C GLN A 546 -18.00 27.94 12.27
N GLU A 547 -17.44 26.87 12.82
CA GLU A 547 -17.12 25.64 12.12
C GLU A 547 -18.34 24.93 11.53
N ASP A 548 -19.40 24.71 12.33
CA ASP A 548 -20.61 24.05 11.85
C ASP A 548 -21.29 24.86 10.74
N ARG A 549 -21.18 26.20 10.79
CA ARG A 549 -21.67 27.07 9.72
C ARG A 549 -20.87 26.89 8.44
N GLU A 550 -19.53 26.83 8.53
CA GLU A 550 -18.65 26.57 7.39
C GLU A 550 -18.93 25.20 6.76
N VAL A 551 -19.06 24.14 7.57
CA VAL A 551 -19.39 22.78 7.11
C VAL A 551 -20.77 22.74 6.44
N MET A 552 -21.75 23.46 6.97
CA MET A 552 -23.09 23.53 6.38
C MET A 552 -23.10 24.25 5.03
N GLU A 553 -22.35 25.35 4.88
CA GLU A 553 -22.23 26.07 3.60
C GLU A 553 -21.44 25.27 2.57
N ALA A 554 -20.37 24.58 2.98
CA ALA A 554 -19.64 23.65 2.13
C ALA A 554 -20.56 22.50 1.67
N THR A 555 -21.37 21.93 2.58
CA THR A 555 -22.36 20.90 2.24
C THR A 555 -23.35 21.37 1.17
N LYS A 556 -23.90 22.58 1.30
CA LYS A 556 -24.81 23.16 0.27
C LYS A 556 -24.10 23.31 -1.07
N THR A 557 -22.85 23.75 -1.06
CA THR A 557 -22.08 23.99 -2.28
C THR A 557 -21.74 22.69 -3.00
N ILE A 558 -21.31 21.67 -2.25
CA ILE A 558 -21.06 20.32 -2.79
C ILE A 558 -22.34 19.75 -3.39
N ARG A 559 -23.48 19.79 -2.67
CA ARG A 559 -24.77 19.32 -3.22
C ARG A 559 -25.14 20.04 -4.52
N LYS A 560 -24.90 21.35 -4.59
CA LYS A 560 -25.17 22.14 -5.80
C LYS A 560 -24.24 21.75 -6.96
N LYS A 561 -22.93 21.65 -6.72
CA LYS A 561 -21.93 21.26 -7.74
C LYS A 561 -22.23 19.86 -8.30
N LEU A 562 -22.56 18.93 -7.42
CA LEU A 562 -22.81 17.52 -7.76
C LEU A 562 -24.26 17.23 -8.20
N ARG A 563 -25.14 18.24 -8.20
CA ARG A 563 -26.58 18.10 -8.49
C ARG A 563 -27.26 17.04 -7.60
N LEU A 564 -26.89 17.00 -6.32
CA LEU A 564 -27.48 16.12 -5.30
C LEU A 564 -28.67 16.82 -4.64
N SER A 565 -29.64 17.24 -5.45
CA SER A 565 -30.83 17.95 -4.99
C SER A 565 -31.95 16.98 -4.61
N ARG A 566 -32.88 17.45 -3.78
CA ARG A 566 -34.08 16.68 -3.42
C ARG A 566 -34.97 16.39 -4.62
N HIS A 567 -34.97 17.27 -5.62
CA HIS A 567 -35.72 17.09 -6.86
C HIS A 567 -35.15 15.97 -7.73
N ASP A 568 -33.84 15.73 -7.61
CA ASP A 568 -33.13 14.66 -8.33
C ASP A 568 -33.16 13.32 -7.55
N GLY A 569 -33.97 13.23 -6.48
CA GLY A 569 -34.10 12.02 -5.68
C GLY A 569 -33.06 11.82 -4.58
N PHE A 570 -32.17 12.80 -4.33
CA PHE A 570 -31.13 12.68 -3.29
C PHE A 570 -31.51 13.38 -1.99
N TYR A 571 -31.58 12.60 -0.91
CA TYR A 571 -31.96 13.08 0.42
C TYR A 571 -30.82 12.79 1.40
N LEU A 572 -30.56 13.70 2.34
CA LEU A 572 -29.71 13.37 3.48
C LEU A 572 -30.51 12.50 4.46
N SER A 573 -29.83 11.63 5.22
CA SER A 573 -30.48 10.71 6.17
C SER A 573 -31.36 11.39 7.23
N ASN A 574 -31.16 12.68 7.49
CA ASN A 574 -31.97 13.49 8.41
C ASN A 574 -33.03 14.36 7.71
N GLU A 575 -33.10 14.34 6.39
CA GLU A 575 -34.11 15.09 5.63
C GLU A 575 -35.41 14.29 5.55
N ARG A 576 -36.54 14.98 5.77
CA ARG A 576 -37.86 14.37 5.59
C ARG A 576 -38.12 14.14 4.11
N LEU A 577 -38.55 12.93 3.76
CA LEU A 577 -38.95 12.58 2.42
C LEU A 577 -40.20 13.38 2.02
N ALA A 578 -40.20 13.97 0.83
CA ALA A 578 -41.39 14.63 0.31
C ALA A 578 -42.50 13.59 0.05
N LEU A 579 -43.75 13.91 0.43
CA LEU A 579 -44.90 12.99 0.32
C LEU A 579 -45.11 12.39 -1.08
N TRP A 580 -44.62 13.07 -2.12
CA TRP A 580 -44.80 12.72 -3.53
C TRP A 580 -43.69 11.83 -4.11
N HIS A 581 -42.63 11.54 -3.37
CA HIS A 581 -41.51 10.73 -3.86
C HIS A 581 -41.70 9.27 -3.44
N SER A 582 -41.61 8.38 -4.43
CA SER A 582 -41.62 6.94 -4.19
C SER A 582 -40.27 6.49 -3.58
N ARG A 583 -40.31 5.68 -2.53
CA ARG A 583 -39.12 5.28 -1.73
C ARG A 583 -38.06 4.53 -2.54
N ASP A 584 -38.48 3.84 -3.59
CA ASP A 584 -37.65 3.10 -4.56
C ASP A 584 -36.85 4.02 -5.50
N LYS A 585 -37.24 5.29 -5.66
CA LYS A 585 -36.57 6.27 -6.53
C LYS A 585 -35.68 7.26 -5.78
N VAL A 586 -35.41 6.98 -4.50
CA VAL A 586 -34.75 7.93 -3.60
C VAL A 586 -33.45 7.33 -3.08
N THR A 587 -32.39 8.11 -3.16
CA THR A 587 -31.09 7.79 -2.60
C THR A 587 -30.88 8.56 -1.31
N PHE A 588 -30.66 7.83 -0.21
CA PHE A 588 -30.30 8.43 1.06
C PHE A 588 -28.78 8.51 1.21
N ILE A 589 -28.26 9.72 1.31
CA ILE A 589 -26.86 9.97 1.63
C ILE A 589 -26.77 10.19 3.15
N GLY A 590 -25.91 9.43 3.83
CA GLY A 590 -25.67 9.64 5.26
C GLY A 590 -25.22 11.08 5.53
N LYS A 591 -25.85 11.77 6.49
CA LYS A 591 -25.46 13.14 6.88
C LYS A 591 -23.96 13.24 7.21
N ALA A 592 -23.45 12.30 8.00
CA ALA A 592 -22.03 12.23 8.37
C ALA A 592 -21.11 12.07 7.14
N ALA A 593 -21.56 11.32 6.13
CA ALA A 593 -20.83 11.12 4.88
C ALA A 593 -20.73 12.42 4.06
N MET A 594 -21.83 13.17 3.96
CA MET A 594 -21.84 14.50 3.33
C MET A 594 -21.03 15.54 4.13
N GLU A 595 -21.09 15.48 5.46
CA GLU A 595 -20.27 16.34 6.34
C GLU A 595 -18.77 16.03 6.20
N ALA A 596 -18.39 14.76 6.02
CA ALA A 596 -17.02 14.38 5.70
C ALA A 596 -16.57 14.98 4.36
N ALA A 597 -17.39 14.94 3.31
CA ALA A 597 -17.10 15.61 2.03
C ALA A 597 -16.96 17.14 2.19
N ALA A 598 -17.78 17.76 3.04
CA ALA A 598 -17.68 19.17 3.36
C ALA A 598 -16.39 19.52 4.13
N ARG A 599 -16.02 18.72 5.14
CA ARG A 599 -14.76 18.87 5.89
C ARG A 599 -13.54 18.68 5.00
N LEU A 600 -13.62 17.74 4.06
CA LEU A 600 -12.60 17.53 3.04
C LEU A 600 -12.44 18.78 2.15
N ALA A 601 -13.53 19.36 1.67
CA ALA A 601 -13.51 20.58 0.86
C ALA A 601 -12.87 21.78 1.59
N LEU A 602 -12.99 21.79 2.92
CA LEU A 602 -12.43 22.81 3.81
C LEU A 602 -11.00 22.50 4.26
N LEU A 603 -10.39 21.43 3.75
CA LEU A 603 -9.06 20.94 4.11
C LEU A 603 -8.89 20.69 5.62
N ARG A 604 -9.93 20.18 6.30
CA ARG A 604 -9.86 19.92 7.75
C ARG A 604 -9.28 18.54 8.05
N ASP A 605 -8.35 18.49 9.00
CA ASP A 605 -7.65 17.26 9.39
C ASP A 605 -8.57 16.23 10.08
N ASP A 606 -9.71 16.68 10.61
CA ASP A 606 -10.75 15.86 11.21
C ASP A 606 -11.73 15.24 10.20
N CYS A 607 -11.43 15.32 8.90
CA CYS A 607 -12.14 14.57 7.89
C CYS A 607 -11.93 13.06 8.10
N ASP A 608 -13.03 12.35 8.31
CA ASP A 608 -13.07 10.89 8.41
C ASP A 608 -13.15 10.27 7.01
N GLU A 609 -12.09 9.54 6.63
CA GLU A 609 -11.93 8.89 5.34
C GLU A 609 -13.01 7.81 5.10
N THR A 610 -13.45 7.11 6.15
CA THR A 610 -14.47 6.06 6.06
C THR A 610 -15.84 6.66 5.75
N PHE A 611 -16.18 7.78 6.38
CA PHE A 611 -17.41 8.50 6.06
C PHE A 611 -17.39 9.08 4.65
N PHE A 612 -16.24 9.58 4.18
CA PHE A 612 -16.12 10.04 2.80
C PHE A 612 -16.23 8.89 1.79
N ASP A 613 -15.63 7.74 2.07
CA ASP A 613 -15.78 6.55 1.22
C ASP A 613 -17.25 6.11 1.12
N ASN A 614 -17.98 6.14 2.24
CA ASN A 614 -19.41 5.87 2.24
C ASN A 614 -20.21 6.89 1.40
N PHE A 615 -19.76 8.15 1.34
CA PHE A 615 -20.35 9.15 0.46
C PHE A 615 -20.12 8.79 -1.01
N CYS A 616 -18.90 8.42 -1.40
CA CYS A 616 -18.59 7.97 -2.76
C CYS A 616 -19.43 6.74 -3.16
N VAL A 617 -19.52 5.74 -2.28
CA VAL A 617 -20.35 4.55 -2.49
C VAL A 617 -21.82 4.93 -2.63
N SER A 618 -22.34 5.86 -1.81
CA SER A 618 -23.74 6.30 -1.88
C SER A 618 -24.07 7.01 -3.20
N VAL A 619 -23.10 7.69 -3.82
CA VAL A 619 -23.27 8.34 -5.14
C VAL A 619 -23.09 7.33 -6.28
N ARG A 620 -22.26 6.29 -6.09
CA ARG A 620 -22.00 5.24 -7.09
C ARG A 620 -23.11 4.19 -7.15
N ASP A 621 -23.49 3.61 -6.02
CA ASP A 621 -24.34 2.41 -5.95
C ASP A 621 -25.84 2.74 -6.07
N SER A 622 -26.20 4.01 -6.23
CA SER A 622 -27.58 4.51 -6.15
C SER A 622 -28.53 4.13 -7.30
N SER A 623 -28.09 3.39 -8.32
CA SER A 623 -28.87 2.37 -9.08
C SER A 623 -28.32 2.19 -10.51
N MET A 624 -28.03 0.94 -10.86
CA MET A 624 -27.35 0.49 -12.08
C MET A 624 -28.11 0.66 -13.42
N THR A 625 -29.05 1.60 -13.58
CA THR A 625 -29.79 1.72 -14.87
C THR A 625 -30.09 3.12 -15.37
N SER A 626 -29.76 4.20 -14.65
CA SER A 626 -30.04 5.57 -15.14
C SER A 626 -28.75 6.32 -15.46
N GLU A 627 -28.64 6.79 -16.72
CA GLU A 627 -27.56 7.66 -17.21
C GLU A 627 -27.30 8.88 -16.31
N ALA A 628 -28.31 9.33 -15.56
CA ALA A 628 -28.17 10.44 -14.63
C ALA A 628 -27.14 10.14 -13.52
N PHE A 629 -27.14 8.93 -12.94
CA PHE A 629 -26.25 8.53 -11.83
C PHE A 629 -24.79 8.46 -12.23
N SER A 630 -24.50 7.94 -13.42
CA SER A 630 -23.15 7.99 -13.99
C SER A 630 -22.66 9.44 -14.05
N ALA A 631 -23.51 10.36 -14.54
CA ALA A 631 -23.15 11.77 -14.64
C ALA A 631 -22.91 12.47 -13.28
N GLN A 632 -23.53 12.03 -12.18
CA GLN A 632 -23.25 12.58 -10.85
C GLN A 632 -21.95 12.02 -10.26
N TYR A 633 -21.66 10.74 -10.50
CA TYR A 633 -20.38 10.16 -10.10
C TYR A 633 -19.21 10.75 -10.90
N ASP A 634 -19.39 10.99 -12.20
CA ASP A 634 -18.40 11.70 -13.02
C ASP A 634 -18.14 13.11 -12.49
N ARG A 635 -19.19 13.85 -12.09
CA ARG A 635 -19.05 15.17 -11.44
C ARG A 635 -18.33 15.10 -10.09
N LEU A 636 -18.50 14.00 -9.34
CA LEU A 636 -17.78 13.78 -8.09
C LEU A 636 -16.29 13.60 -8.36
N CYS A 637 -15.95 12.82 -9.39
CA CYS A 637 -14.58 12.65 -9.86
C CYS A 637 -13.96 13.96 -10.35
N GLU A 638 -14.69 14.75 -11.15
CA GLU A 638 -14.25 16.09 -11.57
C GLU A 638 -14.00 17.02 -10.38
N TRP A 639 -14.92 17.03 -9.40
CA TRP A 639 -14.77 17.84 -8.19
C TRP A 639 -13.57 17.41 -7.34
N LEU A 640 -13.30 16.11 -7.23
CA LEU A 640 -12.11 15.59 -6.56
C LEU A 640 -10.82 16.01 -7.28
N LEU A 641 -10.82 16.00 -8.62
CA LEU A 641 -9.68 16.48 -9.40
C LEU A 641 -9.49 18.00 -9.27
N GLU A 642 -10.57 18.79 -9.19
CA GLU A 642 -10.52 20.22 -8.88
C GLU A 642 -9.93 20.47 -7.49
N LEU A 643 -10.30 19.67 -6.49
CA LEU A 643 -9.72 19.73 -5.15
C LEU A 643 -8.22 19.36 -5.17
N CYS A 644 -7.85 18.27 -5.84
CA CYS A 644 -6.45 17.89 -6.03
C CYS A 644 -5.67 18.99 -6.74
N ARG A 645 -6.27 19.64 -7.74
CA ARG A 645 -5.68 20.77 -8.44
C ARG A 645 -5.34 21.87 -7.46
N HIS A 646 -6.27 22.29 -6.61
CA HIS A 646 -6.00 23.32 -5.59
C HIS A 646 -4.98 22.90 -4.52
N LEU A 647 -4.85 21.61 -4.25
CA LEU A 647 -3.87 21.09 -3.29
C LEU A 647 -2.45 20.98 -3.88
N LEU A 648 -2.36 20.70 -5.18
CA LEU A 648 -1.10 20.47 -5.90
C LEU A 648 -0.61 21.73 -6.64
N GLU A 649 -1.51 22.60 -7.06
CA GLU A 649 -1.17 23.86 -7.72
C GLU A 649 -0.62 24.86 -6.73
N HIS A 650 0.41 25.55 -7.21
CA HIS A 650 0.86 26.78 -6.60
C HIS A 650 -0.06 27.91 -7.06
N GLY A 651 -0.61 28.69 -6.13
CA GLY A 651 -0.82 30.09 -6.47
C GLY A 651 0.57 30.68 -6.52
N MET A 652 1.18 30.84 -7.70
CA MET A 652 2.40 31.64 -7.81
C MET A 652 2.01 33.02 -7.29
N GLU A 653 2.22 33.24 -6.00
CA GLU A 653 2.22 34.56 -5.42
C GLU A 653 3.35 35.24 -6.16
N ASP A 654 2.98 36.04 -7.15
CA ASP A 654 3.90 36.91 -7.85
C ASP A 654 4.69 37.64 -6.75
N PRO A 655 6.00 37.41 -6.59
CA PRO A 655 6.75 38.05 -5.52
C PRO A 655 6.69 39.58 -5.62
N GLY A 656 6.30 40.13 -6.79
CA GLY A 656 5.98 41.54 -7.01
C GLY A 656 4.57 42.00 -6.58
N ARG A 657 3.63 41.09 -6.26
CA ARG A 657 2.31 41.41 -5.67
C ARG A 657 2.33 41.54 -4.14
N SER A 658 3.52 41.47 -3.53
CA SER A 658 3.69 41.50 -2.08
C SER A 658 3.21 42.84 -1.48
N GLY A 659 2.28 42.73 -0.54
CA GLY A 659 1.79 43.82 0.31
C GLY A 659 0.68 44.66 -0.29
N LYS A 660 0.88 45.24 -1.48
CA LYS A 660 -0.01 46.31 -1.95
C LYS A 660 -1.38 45.84 -2.44
N GLU A 661 -1.47 44.70 -3.12
CA GLU A 661 -2.77 44.16 -3.55
C GLU A 661 -3.50 43.41 -2.43
N GLU A 662 -2.79 42.85 -1.44
CA GLU A 662 -3.44 42.33 -0.24
C GLU A 662 -3.97 43.47 0.64
N GLU A 663 -3.19 44.55 0.80
CA GLU A 663 -3.68 45.77 1.44
C GLU A 663 -4.80 46.42 0.62
N GLU A 664 -4.73 46.51 -0.71
CA GLU A 664 -5.78 47.06 -1.56
C GLU A 664 -7.02 46.15 -1.64
N GLU A 665 -6.91 44.82 -1.66
CA GLU A 665 -8.07 43.92 -1.53
C GLU A 665 -8.70 44.07 -0.14
N GLU A 666 -7.90 44.19 0.92
CA GLU A 666 -8.39 44.41 2.29
C GLU A 666 -8.97 45.82 2.48
N GLU A 667 -8.41 46.85 1.82
CA GLU A 667 -8.92 48.22 1.81
C GLU A 667 -10.15 48.36 0.93
N GLU A 668 -10.23 47.66 -0.20
CA GLU A 668 -11.40 47.63 -1.08
C GLU A 668 -12.54 46.85 -0.42
N GLU A 669 -12.24 45.76 0.29
CA GLU A 669 -13.21 45.05 1.13
C GLU A 669 -13.71 45.95 2.28
N LYS A 670 -12.83 46.70 2.95
CA LYS A 670 -13.20 47.71 3.96
C LYS A 670 -13.98 48.90 3.36
N ARG A 671 -13.60 49.40 2.18
CA ARG A 671 -14.30 50.52 1.49
C ARG A 671 -15.69 50.12 1.03
N VAL A 672 -15.86 48.90 0.52
CA VAL A 672 -17.17 48.38 0.12
C VAL A 672 -18.09 48.23 1.33
N ASP A 673 -17.57 47.83 2.49
CA ASP A 673 -18.33 47.77 3.73
C ASP A 673 -18.71 49.17 4.25
N ILE A 674 -17.84 50.18 4.12
CA ILE A 674 -18.12 51.58 4.52
C ILE A 674 -19.13 52.27 3.57
N VAL A 675 -19.02 52.05 2.26
CA VAL A 675 -19.94 52.65 1.25
C VAL A 675 -21.35 52.04 1.36
N LEU A 676 -21.45 50.75 1.74
CA LEU A 676 -22.75 50.10 1.97
C LEU A 676 -23.45 50.56 3.26
N GLU A 677 -22.73 51.14 4.22
CA GLU A 677 -23.33 51.76 5.41
C GLU A 677 -23.82 53.21 5.16
N HIS A 678 -23.27 53.91 4.16
CA HIS A 678 -23.51 55.34 3.98
C HIS A 678 -24.46 55.73 2.83
N GLU A 679 -24.80 54.86 1.89
CA GLU A 679 -25.68 55.20 0.77
C GLU A 679 -26.85 54.23 0.54
N LEU A 680 -27.82 54.11 1.47
CA LEU A 680 -29.14 53.58 1.09
C LEU A 680 -30.30 54.26 1.85
N PRO A 681 -31.24 54.93 1.13
CA PRO A 681 -32.45 55.50 1.72
C PRO A 681 -33.42 54.41 2.17
N SER A 682 -34.07 54.67 3.30
CA SER A 682 -35.10 53.86 3.93
C SER A 682 -36.35 53.68 3.06
N GLY A 683 -36.39 52.61 2.25
CA GLY A 683 -37.68 52.12 1.74
C GLY A 683 -37.64 51.43 0.39
N SER A 684 -37.41 50.11 0.39
CA SER A 684 -38.15 49.11 -0.41
C SER A 684 -37.46 47.74 -0.34
N SER A 685 -38.22 46.70 -0.68
CA SER A 685 -37.95 45.25 -0.52
C SER A 685 -36.55 44.76 -0.95
N PHE A 686 -35.57 44.93 -0.06
CA PHE A 686 -34.14 44.66 -0.29
C PHE A 686 -33.65 43.28 0.20
N SER A 687 -34.48 42.51 0.93
CA SER A 687 -34.04 41.32 1.68
C SER A 687 -33.64 40.12 0.80
N PHE A 688 -34.09 40.06 -0.45
CA PHE A 688 -33.85 38.90 -1.32
C PHE A 688 -32.55 39.01 -2.14
N LEU A 689 -32.24 40.20 -2.68
CA LEU A 689 -31.02 40.44 -3.47
C LEU A 689 -29.78 40.57 -2.57
N HIS A 690 -29.92 41.17 -1.38
CA HIS A 690 -28.81 41.29 -0.43
C HIS A 690 -28.38 39.95 0.16
N ARG A 691 -29.33 39.01 0.34
CA ARG A 691 -29.08 37.65 0.84
C ARG A 691 -28.31 36.79 -0.17
N ARG A 692 -28.65 36.88 -1.46
CA ARG A 692 -27.93 36.16 -2.54
C ARG A 692 -26.50 36.65 -2.74
N LYS A 693 -26.22 37.96 -2.59
CA LYS A 693 -24.85 38.50 -2.66
C LYS A 693 -24.01 38.22 -1.40
N GLN A 694 -24.62 38.22 -0.20
CA GLN A 694 -23.91 37.85 1.04
C GLN A 694 -23.57 36.34 1.13
N GLU A 695 -24.43 35.46 0.63
CA GLU A 695 -24.17 34.00 0.63
C GLU A 695 -23.01 33.63 -0.31
N GLY A 696 -22.83 34.34 -1.43
CA GLY A 696 -21.67 34.17 -2.32
C GLY A 696 -20.35 34.67 -1.72
N ARG A 697 -20.35 35.79 -0.96
CA ARG A 697 -19.15 36.38 -0.35
C ARG A 697 -18.59 35.53 0.82
N ARG A 698 -19.45 34.94 1.66
CA ARG A 698 -19.00 34.14 2.83
C ARG A 698 -18.39 32.79 2.47
N TYR A 699 -18.81 32.17 1.37
CA TYR A 699 -18.18 30.94 0.88
C TYR A 699 -16.74 31.18 0.39
N ASN A 700 -16.51 32.35 -0.22
CA ASN A 700 -15.20 32.71 -0.76
C ASN A 700 -14.16 32.92 0.36
N SER A 701 -14.55 33.45 1.54
CA SER A 701 -13.61 33.71 2.64
C SER A 701 -13.08 32.44 3.33
N SER A 702 -13.85 31.35 3.36
CA SER A 702 -13.40 30.07 3.92
C SER A 702 -12.41 29.36 2.98
N TRP A 703 -12.67 29.38 1.68
CA TRP A 703 -11.72 28.94 0.65
C TRP A 703 -10.46 29.81 0.61
N LYS A 704 -10.58 31.14 0.80
CA LYS A 704 -9.43 32.04 0.98
C LYS A 704 -8.58 31.61 2.18
N ARG A 705 -9.17 31.21 3.31
CA ARG A 705 -8.43 30.69 4.48
C ARG A 705 -7.70 29.36 4.21
N ALA A 706 -8.33 28.43 3.48
CA ALA A 706 -7.67 27.20 3.05
C ALA A 706 -6.50 27.47 2.10
N ARG A 707 -6.62 28.49 1.24
CA ARG A 707 -5.52 28.99 0.37
C ARG A 707 -4.37 29.63 1.12
N ARG A 708 -4.60 30.23 2.30
CA ARG A 708 -3.54 30.79 3.16
C ARG A 708 -2.61 29.73 3.77
N ARG A 709 -2.95 28.44 3.69
CA ARG A 709 -2.02 27.38 4.09
C ARG A 709 -0.84 27.33 3.12
N SER A 710 0.36 27.14 3.65
CA SER A 710 1.54 26.99 2.83
C SER A 710 1.37 25.82 1.86
N HIS A 711 2.07 25.88 0.73
CA HIS A 711 2.06 24.79 -0.24
C HIS A 711 2.45 23.45 0.42
N GLU A 712 3.40 23.46 1.35
CA GLU A 712 3.81 22.29 2.16
C GLU A 712 2.64 21.72 2.95
N GLN A 713 1.87 22.56 3.64
CA GLN A 713 0.70 22.14 4.42
C GLN A 713 -0.39 21.56 3.53
N ARG A 714 -0.65 22.16 2.36
CA ARG A 714 -1.62 21.65 1.39
C ARG A 714 -1.18 20.31 0.80
N PHE A 715 0.10 20.19 0.45
CA PHE A 715 0.66 18.95 -0.07
C PHE A 715 0.66 17.83 0.98
N GLU A 716 0.99 18.13 2.23
CA GLU A 716 0.88 17.14 3.32
C GLU A 716 -0.58 16.74 3.58
N PHE A 717 -1.53 17.67 3.48
CA PHE A 717 -2.95 17.32 3.54
C PHE A 717 -3.36 16.35 2.42
N PHE A 718 -2.96 16.65 1.18
CA PHE A 718 -3.17 15.75 0.03
C PHE A 718 -2.61 14.35 0.30
N LYS A 719 -1.34 14.29 0.72
CA LYS A 719 -0.62 13.05 1.01
C LYS A 719 -1.28 12.22 2.12
N ASN A 720 -1.75 12.89 3.18
CA ASN A 720 -2.25 12.21 4.37
C ASN A 720 -3.72 11.86 4.33
N LYS A 721 -4.54 12.63 3.61
CA LYS A 721 -6.00 12.49 3.61
C LYS A 721 -6.54 12.08 2.25
N VAL A 722 -6.24 12.86 1.22
CA VAL A 722 -6.83 12.67 -0.12
C VAL A 722 -6.40 11.33 -0.71
N VAL A 723 -5.11 11.06 -0.70
CA VAL A 723 -4.51 9.87 -1.31
C VAL A 723 -5.02 8.55 -0.71
N ARG A 724 -5.46 8.55 0.55
CA ARG A 724 -5.91 7.33 1.26
C ARG A 724 -7.35 6.91 0.97
N MET A 725 -8.12 7.76 0.31
CA MET A 725 -9.52 7.48 -0.01
C MET A 725 -9.65 6.26 -0.93
N LYS A 726 -10.67 5.41 -0.70
CA LYS A 726 -10.90 4.21 -1.51
C LYS A 726 -11.27 4.52 -2.95
N VAL A 727 -11.85 5.70 -3.22
CA VAL A 727 -12.28 6.11 -4.56
C VAL A 727 -11.17 6.02 -5.61
N TRP A 728 -9.90 6.23 -5.22
CA TRP A 728 -8.76 6.10 -6.14
C TRP A 728 -8.44 4.66 -6.55
N ARG A 729 -8.82 3.68 -5.72
CA ARG A 729 -8.69 2.25 -6.02
C ARG A 729 -9.91 1.73 -6.76
N ASP A 730 -11.08 2.22 -6.38
CA ASP A 730 -12.36 1.75 -6.91
C ASP A 730 -12.64 2.27 -8.32
N HIS A 731 -12.11 3.44 -8.71
CA HIS A 731 -12.30 4.01 -10.03
C HIS A 731 -11.05 3.82 -10.92
N PRO A 732 -11.12 3.02 -12.01
CA PRO A 732 -9.93 2.64 -12.79
C PRO A 732 -9.23 3.83 -13.47
N LEU A 733 -10.00 4.83 -13.95
CA LEU A 733 -9.44 5.99 -14.66
C LEU A 733 -9.08 7.19 -13.76
N LEU A 734 -9.60 7.26 -12.53
CA LEU A 734 -9.49 8.47 -11.71
C LEU A 734 -8.03 8.78 -11.33
N PHE A 735 -7.24 7.73 -11.05
CA PHE A 735 -5.81 7.90 -10.81
C PHE A 735 -5.06 8.36 -12.08
N SER A 736 -5.44 7.87 -13.26
CA SER A 736 -4.86 8.33 -14.53
C SER A 736 -5.15 9.82 -14.77
N HIS A 737 -6.37 10.29 -14.49
CA HIS A 737 -6.70 11.71 -14.56
C HIS A 737 -5.92 12.56 -13.54
N LEU A 738 -5.64 12.02 -12.35
CA LEU A 738 -4.77 12.67 -11.37
C LEU A 738 -3.32 12.77 -11.88
N GLN A 739 -2.83 11.76 -12.60
CA GLN A 739 -1.53 11.83 -13.28
C GLN A 739 -1.53 12.87 -14.41
N ASP A 740 -2.63 13.01 -15.16
CA ASP A 740 -2.79 14.04 -16.20
C ASP A 740 -2.78 15.44 -15.60
N LEU A 741 -3.49 15.62 -14.49
CA LEU A 741 -3.47 16.85 -13.72
C LEU A 741 -2.05 17.18 -13.24
N ALA A 742 -1.34 16.20 -12.66
CA ALA A 742 0.05 16.38 -12.25
C ALA A 742 0.95 16.76 -13.44
N ARG A 743 0.75 16.15 -14.62
CA ARG A 743 1.45 16.52 -15.85
C ARG A 743 1.17 17.95 -16.27
N SER A 744 -0.08 18.40 -16.23
CA SER A 744 -0.47 19.78 -16.53
C SER A 744 0.24 20.77 -15.61
N ILE A 745 0.20 20.55 -14.29
CA ILE A 745 0.86 21.43 -13.31
C ILE A 745 2.38 21.45 -13.53
N MET A 746 2.97 20.30 -13.91
CA MET A 746 4.39 20.25 -14.23
C MET A 746 4.74 21.07 -15.48
N VAL A 747 3.86 21.17 -16.48
CA VAL A 747 4.09 22.06 -17.65
C VAL A 747 4.18 23.52 -17.20
N ASP A 748 3.31 23.93 -16.26
CA ASP A 748 3.35 25.29 -15.71
C ASP A 748 4.64 25.55 -14.93
N PHE A 749 5.13 24.55 -14.18
CA PHE A 749 6.43 24.64 -13.49
C PHE A 749 7.61 24.68 -14.45
N VAL A 750 7.57 23.94 -15.57
CA VAL A 750 8.58 24.05 -16.62
C VAL A 750 8.58 25.46 -17.21
N ALA A 751 7.41 26.03 -17.52
CA ALA A 751 7.32 27.40 -18.01
C ALA A 751 7.83 28.44 -16.99
N ALA A 752 7.62 28.21 -15.69
CA ALA A 752 8.21 29.03 -14.64
C ALA A 752 9.74 28.90 -14.58
N CYS A 753 10.27 27.68 -14.70
CA CYS A 753 11.72 27.43 -14.76
C CYS A 753 12.38 28.09 -15.97
N GLU A 754 11.77 28.02 -17.16
CA GLU A 754 12.31 28.66 -18.36
C GLU A 754 12.32 30.18 -18.22
N ARG A 755 11.22 30.80 -17.75
CA ARG A 755 11.19 32.26 -17.48
C ARG A 755 12.26 32.68 -16.48
N ARG A 756 12.39 31.96 -15.37
CA ARG A 756 13.44 32.25 -14.38
C ARG A 756 14.83 32.06 -14.98
N SER A 757 15.04 31.05 -15.84
CA SER A 757 16.32 30.86 -16.51
C SER A 757 16.64 32.02 -17.46
N GLU A 758 15.66 32.53 -18.20
CA GLU A 758 15.82 33.71 -19.07
C GLU A 758 16.18 34.95 -18.26
N GLU A 759 15.57 35.17 -17.08
CA GLU A 759 15.94 36.24 -16.15
C GLU A 759 17.40 36.10 -15.68
N LEU A 760 17.82 34.89 -15.30
CA LEU A 760 19.20 34.61 -14.91
C LEU A 760 20.18 34.86 -16.07
N PHE A 761 19.79 34.57 -17.32
CA PHE A 761 20.60 34.83 -18.50
C PHE A 761 20.71 36.31 -18.88
N ALA A 762 19.64 37.08 -18.64
CA ALA A 762 19.62 38.52 -18.85
C ALA A 762 20.44 39.27 -17.78
N GLY A 763 20.59 38.68 -16.59
CA GLY A 763 21.35 39.26 -15.48
C GLY A 763 22.89 39.20 -15.65
N PRO A 764 23.63 39.89 -14.76
CA PRO A 764 25.08 39.78 -14.68
C PRO A 764 25.52 38.32 -14.54
N PHE A 765 26.60 37.95 -15.23
CA PHE A 765 27.14 36.58 -15.28
C PHE A 765 26.22 35.52 -15.91
N GLY A 766 25.05 35.89 -16.43
CA GLY A 766 24.13 34.96 -17.09
C GLY A 766 24.74 34.27 -18.32
N GLN A 767 25.48 35.02 -19.15
CA GLN A 767 26.21 34.46 -20.30
C GLN A 767 27.35 33.54 -19.86
N GLU A 768 28.03 33.86 -18.76
CA GLU A 768 29.07 32.99 -18.22
C GLU A 768 28.47 31.68 -17.68
N LEU A 769 27.33 31.75 -16.97
CA LEU A 769 26.59 30.57 -16.50
C LEU A 769 26.17 29.69 -17.69
N ARG A 770 25.70 30.29 -18.78
CA ARG A 770 25.33 29.56 -20.01
C ARG A 770 26.54 28.92 -20.69
N ALA A 771 27.70 29.58 -20.69
CA ALA A 771 28.94 29.07 -21.30
C ALA A 771 29.74 28.14 -20.37
N PHE A 772 29.37 28.04 -19.08
CA PHE A 772 30.15 27.31 -18.08
C PHE A 772 30.31 25.83 -18.47
N CYS A 773 31.57 25.40 -18.62
CA CYS A 773 31.98 24.06 -18.98
C CYS A 773 31.53 23.54 -20.37
N ALA A 774 31.49 24.39 -21.40
CA ALA A 774 31.50 23.92 -22.79
C ALA A 774 32.92 23.53 -23.31
N ASP A 775 34.01 24.14 -22.79
CA ASP A 775 35.28 24.18 -23.54
C ASP A 775 36.58 23.81 -22.78
N ARG A 776 36.57 23.38 -21.52
CA ARG A 776 37.78 23.52 -20.67
C ARG A 776 38.48 22.28 -20.07
N TRP A 777 38.14 21.06 -20.46
CA TRP A 777 38.85 19.86 -19.95
C TRP A 777 39.49 19.01 -21.05
N ASP A 778 40.18 19.67 -21.99
CA ASP A 778 41.14 19.01 -22.86
C ASP A 778 42.49 19.72 -22.69
N ASP A 779 43.51 18.95 -22.30
CA ASP A 779 44.85 19.43 -21.95
C ASP A 779 45.47 20.20 -23.13
N GLY A 780 45.51 21.54 -23.01
CA GLY A 780 46.54 22.36 -23.66
C GLY A 780 46.41 22.69 -25.15
N LYS A 781 45.31 22.42 -25.86
CA LYS A 781 45.14 22.89 -27.25
C LYS A 781 43.94 23.81 -27.44
N ARG A 782 44.23 25.11 -27.58
CA ARG A 782 43.27 26.13 -28.04
C ARG A 782 42.69 25.73 -29.40
N HIS A 783 41.40 25.46 -29.48
CA HIS A 783 40.69 25.33 -30.75
C HIS A 783 39.47 26.27 -30.81
N SER A 784 39.24 26.76 -32.03
CA SER A 784 38.36 27.86 -32.39
C SER A 784 36.87 27.52 -32.26
N ILE A 785 36.13 28.54 -31.85
CA ILE A 785 34.68 28.69 -31.77
C ILE A 785 33.95 27.91 -32.89
N ILE A 786 33.09 26.97 -32.49
CA ILE A 786 32.13 26.29 -33.38
C ILE A 786 30.84 27.12 -33.43
N GLY A 787 30.30 27.34 -34.63
CA GLY A 787 29.08 28.11 -34.86
C GLY A 787 27.81 27.44 -34.31
N GLU A 788 26.84 28.26 -33.89
CA GLU A 788 25.57 27.86 -33.26
C GLU A 788 24.76 26.79 -34.03
N GLU A 789 24.94 26.67 -35.35
CA GLU A 789 24.22 25.68 -36.18
C GLU A 789 24.66 24.23 -35.94
N GLU A 790 25.88 23.98 -35.45
CA GLU A 790 26.37 22.62 -35.18
C GLU A 790 25.96 22.11 -33.78
N MET A 791 25.60 23.03 -32.88
CA MET A 791 25.20 22.69 -31.51
C MET A 791 23.78 22.11 -31.44
N LEU A 792 22.88 22.51 -32.35
CA LEU A 792 21.55 21.89 -32.50
C LEU A 792 21.61 20.49 -33.15
N ARG A 793 22.60 20.21 -34.01
CA ARG A 793 22.77 18.88 -34.64
C ARG A 793 23.39 17.82 -33.72
N CYS A 794 23.97 18.23 -32.58
CA CYS A 794 24.70 17.33 -31.69
C CYS A 794 23.82 16.27 -31.00
N TRP A 795 22.50 16.46 -30.93
CA TRP A 795 21.57 15.46 -30.39
C TRP A 795 20.98 14.52 -31.45
N GLU A 796 20.61 15.03 -32.62
CA GLU A 796 19.98 14.21 -33.68
C GLU A 796 21.00 13.46 -34.54
N ASP A 797 22.16 14.05 -34.83
CA ASP A 797 23.20 13.43 -35.68
C ASP A 797 24.09 12.43 -34.91
N TYR A 798 24.00 12.45 -33.56
CA TYR A 798 24.53 11.37 -32.75
C TYR A 798 23.75 10.08 -33.08
N ALA A 799 22.42 10.11 -33.12
CA ALA A 799 21.50 8.96 -33.23
C ALA A 799 21.65 8.08 -34.50
N THR A 800 22.22 8.60 -35.58
CA THR A 800 22.27 7.92 -36.89
C THR A 800 23.62 7.28 -37.24
N LYS A 801 24.74 7.73 -36.68
CA LYS A 801 26.09 7.35 -37.18
C LYS A 801 26.78 6.14 -36.53
N PHE A 802 26.13 5.38 -35.65
CA PHE A 802 26.77 4.21 -34.99
C PHE A 802 26.29 2.84 -35.51
N THR A 803 25.17 2.77 -36.22
CA THR A 803 24.66 1.51 -36.79
C THR A 803 25.24 1.19 -38.18
N SER A 804 26.01 2.08 -38.80
CA SER A 804 26.60 1.89 -40.14
C SER A 804 28.13 1.87 -40.17
N ALA A 805 28.80 1.70 -39.03
CA ALA A 805 30.27 1.64 -38.98
C ALA A 805 30.78 0.20 -39.08
N THR A 806 30.74 -0.37 -40.29
CA THR A 806 31.70 -1.39 -40.71
C THR A 806 33.12 -0.78 -40.73
N GLU A 807 34.11 -1.62 -40.48
CA GLU A 807 35.43 -1.35 -39.90
C GLU A 807 36.42 -0.39 -40.62
N GLU A 808 36.04 0.41 -41.62
CA GLU A 808 37.05 0.87 -42.60
C GLU A 808 37.56 2.33 -42.53
N HIS A 809 37.17 3.19 -41.57
CA HIS A 809 37.71 4.57 -41.50
C HIS A 809 38.41 4.88 -40.16
N ARG A 810 39.73 4.68 -40.15
CA ARG A 810 40.65 4.83 -39.00
C ARG A 810 41.48 6.12 -39.04
N GLY A 811 40.97 7.20 -39.63
CA GLY A 811 41.65 8.50 -39.68
C GLY A 811 40.86 9.60 -38.96
N SER A 812 41.36 10.05 -37.80
CA SER A 812 40.86 11.23 -37.04
C SER A 812 39.52 11.08 -36.32
N ARG A 813 39.38 10.06 -35.45
CA ARG A 813 38.31 10.03 -34.43
C ARG A 813 38.75 10.83 -33.19
N ARG A 814 38.07 11.97 -32.93
CA ARG A 814 38.06 12.65 -31.62
C ARG A 814 37.73 11.62 -30.53
N GLN A 815 38.69 11.29 -29.67
CA GLN A 815 38.46 10.48 -28.48
C GLN A 815 37.67 11.33 -27.49
N LEU A 816 36.34 11.15 -27.46
CA LEU A 816 35.53 11.63 -26.34
C LEU A 816 36.08 10.99 -25.07
N THR A 817 36.45 11.81 -24.09
CA THR A 817 36.88 11.35 -22.76
C THR A 817 35.82 10.40 -22.21
N PRO A 818 36.16 9.18 -21.79
CA PRO A 818 35.19 8.22 -21.30
C PRO A 818 34.38 8.82 -20.15
N VAL A 819 33.06 8.68 -20.19
CA VAL A 819 32.20 9.10 -19.07
C VAL A 819 32.57 8.25 -17.86
N CYS A 820 33.01 8.88 -16.77
CA CYS A 820 33.35 8.21 -15.52
C CYS A 820 32.16 7.41 -14.96
N ARG A 821 32.41 6.17 -14.54
CA ARG A 821 31.45 5.17 -14.06
C ARG A 821 31.84 4.62 -12.71
N GLN A 822 30.86 4.03 -12.01
CA GLN A 822 31.10 3.41 -10.69
C GLN A 822 32.00 2.18 -10.74
N ASP A 823 32.14 1.53 -11.91
CA ASP A 823 32.97 0.34 -12.14
C ASP A 823 34.31 0.65 -12.81
N ASP A 824 34.65 1.92 -13.00
CA ASP A 824 35.98 2.32 -13.47
C ASP A 824 37.02 2.08 -12.37
N GLU A 825 38.26 1.74 -12.75
CA GLU A 825 39.32 1.33 -11.82
C GLU A 825 39.65 2.40 -10.77
N ASN A 826 39.56 3.68 -11.13
CA ASN A 826 39.79 4.80 -10.22
C ASN A 826 38.63 5.01 -9.23
N VAL A 827 37.44 4.46 -9.46
CA VAL A 827 36.27 4.53 -8.56
C VAL A 827 36.04 3.20 -7.85
N GLY A 828 35.93 2.09 -8.55
CA GLY A 828 35.78 0.75 -7.98
C GLY A 828 34.65 0.61 -6.96
N ALA A 829 33.57 1.39 -7.11
CA ALA A 829 32.36 1.34 -6.29
C ALA A 829 31.53 0.09 -6.57
N ILE A 830 31.58 -0.38 -7.81
CA ILE A 830 31.01 -1.65 -8.25
C ILE A 830 32.15 -2.55 -8.73
N ARG A 831 32.21 -3.77 -8.19
CA ARG A 831 33.16 -4.78 -8.64
C ARG A 831 32.46 -5.76 -9.56
N VAL A 832 33.08 -6.02 -10.70
CA VAL A 832 32.55 -6.88 -11.75
C VAL A 832 33.63 -7.88 -12.10
N ASP A 833 33.28 -9.15 -12.18
CA ASP A 833 34.17 -10.16 -12.72
C ASP A 833 34.37 -9.93 -14.24
N GLU A 834 35.62 -9.94 -14.71
CA GLU A 834 35.91 -9.69 -16.12
C GLU A 834 35.35 -10.78 -17.05
N GLY A 835 35.21 -12.02 -16.56
CA GLY A 835 34.52 -13.09 -17.29
C GLY A 835 33.05 -12.77 -17.50
N GLN A 836 32.35 -12.40 -16.42
CA GLN A 836 30.94 -11.96 -16.48
C GLN A 836 30.75 -10.73 -17.38
N ARG A 837 31.69 -9.77 -17.34
CA ARG A 837 31.65 -8.57 -18.19
C ARG A 837 31.74 -8.93 -19.68
N ARG A 838 32.60 -9.88 -20.06
CA ARG A 838 32.71 -10.35 -21.45
C ARG A 838 31.47 -11.11 -21.90
N GLU A 839 30.94 -12.00 -21.06
CA GLU A 839 29.71 -12.75 -21.34
C GLU A 839 28.50 -11.81 -21.51
N ALA A 840 28.38 -10.82 -20.62
CA ALA A 840 27.39 -9.78 -20.70
C ALA A 840 27.51 -8.98 -22.01
N GLN A 841 28.71 -8.58 -22.40
CA GLN A 841 28.93 -7.86 -23.66
C GLN A 841 28.54 -8.68 -24.88
N LEU A 842 28.88 -9.97 -24.92
CA LEU A 842 28.47 -10.87 -26.00
C LEU A 842 26.93 -10.96 -26.09
N SER A 843 26.28 -11.05 -24.93
CA SER A 843 24.81 -11.12 -24.82
C SER A 843 24.11 -9.82 -25.24
N PHE A 844 24.70 -8.66 -24.91
CA PHE A 844 24.22 -7.34 -25.35
C PHE A 844 24.41 -7.14 -26.86
N SER A 845 25.53 -7.62 -27.40
CA SER A 845 25.88 -7.48 -28.83
C SER A 845 24.99 -8.32 -29.73
N SER A 846 24.52 -9.48 -29.26
CA SER A 846 23.65 -10.38 -30.04
C SER A 846 22.19 -9.92 -30.12
N GLY A 847 21.80 -8.88 -29.36
CA GLY A 847 20.42 -8.39 -29.31
C GLY A 847 19.41 -9.38 -28.71
N GLN A 848 19.87 -10.51 -28.16
CA GLN A 848 19.02 -11.61 -27.68
C GLN A 848 18.46 -11.37 -26.26
N HIS A 849 19.05 -10.46 -25.47
CA HIS A 849 18.59 -10.16 -24.11
C HIS A 849 18.19 -8.68 -23.95
N LYS A 850 16.88 -8.40 -24.02
CA LYS A 850 16.30 -7.08 -23.71
C LYS A 850 16.00 -6.88 -22.22
N GLU A 851 16.08 -7.92 -21.39
CA GLU A 851 15.92 -7.81 -19.94
C GLU A 851 17.30 -7.71 -19.29
N CYS A 852 17.53 -6.65 -18.51
CA CYS A 852 18.81 -6.33 -17.91
C CYS A 852 19.36 -7.53 -17.12
N LEU A 853 20.51 -8.05 -17.55
CA LEU A 853 21.33 -9.03 -16.82
C LEU A 853 21.35 -8.69 -15.33
N GLY A 854 21.12 -9.67 -14.44
CA GLY A 854 20.85 -9.49 -13.00
C GLY A 854 21.59 -8.32 -12.33
N GLU A 855 20.97 -7.13 -12.31
CA GLU A 855 21.57 -5.89 -11.78
C GLU A 855 21.47 -5.80 -10.25
N LEU A 856 20.62 -6.62 -9.63
CA LEU A 856 20.36 -6.58 -8.18
C LEU A 856 21.62 -6.68 -7.31
N PRO A 857 22.61 -7.56 -7.59
CA PRO A 857 23.85 -7.59 -6.82
C PRO A 857 24.64 -6.28 -6.90
N PHE A 858 24.67 -5.62 -8.05
CA PHE A 858 25.39 -4.35 -8.21
C PHE A 858 24.64 -3.18 -7.58
N ILE A 859 23.31 -3.20 -7.60
CA ILE A 859 22.48 -2.24 -6.86
C ILE A 859 22.75 -2.38 -5.36
N ALA A 860 22.79 -3.61 -4.84
CA ALA A 860 23.11 -3.87 -3.44
C ALA A 860 24.53 -3.39 -3.07
N GLN A 861 25.53 -3.68 -3.91
CA GLN A 861 26.90 -3.17 -3.72
C GLN A 861 26.95 -1.63 -3.68
N LEU A 862 26.34 -0.98 -4.67
CA LEU A 862 26.35 0.48 -4.79
C LEU A 862 25.60 1.14 -3.62
N HIS A 863 24.45 0.60 -3.23
CA HIS A 863 23.67 1.08 -2.10
C HIS A 863 24.40 0.90 -0.76
N ALA A 864 24.99 -0.27 -0.51
CA ALA A 864 25.77 -0.51 0.70
C ALA A 864 26.96 0.46 0.81
N ARG A 865 27.65 0.70 -0.30
CA ARG A 865 28.75 1.67 -0.32
C ARG A 865 28.26 3.11 -0.12
N ALA A 866 27.11 3.48 -0.70
CA ALA A 866 26.48 4.77 -0.48
C ALA A 866 26.09 4.97 0.99
N ALA A 867 25.57 3.93 1.66
CA ALA A 867 25.23 3.97 3.07
C ALA A 867 26.43 4.28 3.97
N ILE A 868 27.58 3.67 3.70
CA ILE A 868 28.83 3.92 4.44
C ILE A 868 29.35 5.35 4.16
N LEU A 869 29.33 5.78 2.89
CA LEU A 869 30.01 6.99 2.45
C LEU A 869 29.16 8.27 2.49
N ASN A 870 27.85 8.19 2.70
CA ASN A 870 26.96 9.37 2.69
C ASN A 870 27.32 10.40 3.77
N GLY A 871 27.68 9.96 4.98
CA GLY A 871 28.11 10.87 6.05
C GLY A 871 29.40 11.62 5.68
N TYR A 872 30.38 10.90 5.12
CA TYR A 872 31.64 11.48 4.63
C TYR A 872 31.40 12.45 3.47
N PHE A 873 30.54 12.08 2.52
CA PHE A 873 30.17 12.93 1.40
C PHE A 873 29.61 14.28 1.88
N ARG A 874 28.63 14.25 2.79
CA ARG A 874 28.02 15.46 3.37
C ARG A 874 29.05 16.31 4.10
N ALA A 875 29.90 15.69 4.92
CA ALA A 875 30.94 16.39 5.68
C ALA A 875 31.93 17.10 4.75
N ARG A 876 32.49 16.39 3.75
CA ARG A 876 33.50 16.97 2.85
C ARG A 876 32.95 18.11 2.00
N VAL A 877 31.73 17.99 1.46
CA VAL A 877 31.10 19.10 0.74
C VAL A 877 30.88 20.29 1.68
N THR A 878 30.46 20.03 2.92
CA THR A 878 30.24 21.08 3.92
C THR A 878 31.54 21.79 4.29
N ASP A 879 32.65 21.05 4.44
CA ASP A 879 33.98 21.60 4.71
C ASP A 879 34.40 22.58 3.60
N VAL A 880 34.16 22.22 2.33
CA VAL A 880 34.47 23.10 1.19
C VAL A 880 33.65 24.38 1.26
N VAL A 881 32.34 24.31 1.53
CA VAL A 881 31.50 25.52 1.65
C VAL A 881 31.89 26.38 2.87
N LEU A 882 32.20 25.74 4.01
CA LEU A 882 32.64 26.41 5.23
C LEU A 882 33.98 27.12 5.07
N ALA A 883 34.90 26.60 4.25
CA ALA A 883 36.17 27.26 3.95
C ALA A 883 35.99 28.65 3.30
N HIS A 884 34.81 28.93 2.75
CA HIS A 884 34.45 30.21 2.13
C HIS A 884 33.46 31.02 2.98
N GLN A 885 33.25 30.68 4.25
CA GLN A 885 32.42 31.45 5.17
C GLN A 885 32.97 32.88 5.34
N ALA A 886 32.10 33.88 5.20
CA ALA A 886 32.47 35.26 5.48
C ALA A 886 32.72 35.43 7.00
N LEU A 887 33.87 36.03 7.38
CA LEU A 887 34.16 36.32 8.77
C LEU A 887 33.07 37.26 9.32
N PRO A 888 32.48 36.96 10.50
CA PRO A 888 31.44 37.81 11.07
C PRO A 888 32.01 39.20 11.35
N SER A 889 31.59 40.19 10.57
CA SER A 889 31.91 41.60 10.80
C SER A 889 31.12 42.10 12.01
N SER A 890 31.60 41.80 13.23
CA SER A 890 31.16 42.35 14.53
C SER A 890 29.65 42.35 14.87
N TYR A 891 28.78 41.78 14.04
CA TYR A 891 27.33 41.81 14.20
C TYR A 891 26.80 40.42 14.55
N GLY A 892 26.36 40.32 15.81
CA GLY A 892 25.44 39.34 16.40
C GLY A 892 25.46 37.92 15.83
N ASP A 893 26.12 37.02 16.56
CA ASP A 893 25.87 35.57 16.66
C ASP A 893 24.84 35.03 15.64
N VAL A 894 25.22 34.99 14.36
CA VAL A 894 24.41 34.37 13.31
C VAL A 894 24.49 32.88 13.58
N GLN A 895 23.60 32.42 14.47
CA GLN A 895 23.48 31.03 14.86
C GLN A 895 23.37 30.20 13.59
N LEU A 896 24.28 29.23 13.44
CA LEU A 896 24.12 28.12 12.52
C LEU A 896 22.72 27.54 12.78
N ARG A 897 21.73 27.90 11.96
CA ARG A 897 20.39 27.32 12.04
C ARG A 897 20.49 25.92 11.46
N ARG A 898 20.98 24.99 12.27
CA ARG A 898 20.91 23.56 11.98
C ARG A 898 19.46 23.14 12.17
N ARG A 899 18.76 22.95 11.06
CA ARG A 899 17.73 21.92 11.01
C ARG A 899 18.44 20.60 10.71
N GLU A 900 17.89 19.48 11.14
CA GLU A 900 18.55 18.17 10.97
C GLU A 900 18.85 17.82 9.49
N GLU A 901 18.24 18.52 8.53
CA GLU A 901 18.31 18.21 7.09
C GLU A 901 18.94 19.30 6.21
N ASP A 902 19.09 20.54 6.69
CA ASP A 902 19.72 21.64 5.96
C ASP A 902 20.42 22.67 6.87
N PHE A 903 21.36 23.41 6.29
CA PHE A 903 22.00 24.55 6.95
C PHE A 903 22.28 25.65 5.94
N GLU A 904 22.29 26.89 6.43
CA GLU A 904 22.52 28.10 5.66
C GLU A 904 23.74 28.82 6.23
N ILE A 905 24.69 29.20 5.37
CA ILE A 905 25.91 29.91 5.73
C ILE A 905 26.03 31.16 4.89
N LEU A 906 26.51 32.24 5.49
CA LEU A 906 26.92 33.43 4.76
C LEU A 906 28.34 33.25 4.22
N CYS A 907 28.49 33.12 2.90
CA CYS A 907 29.78 32.91 2.23
C CYS A 907 30.27 34.19 1.56
N SER A 908 31.59 34.33 1.42
CA SER A 908 32.24 35.46 0.74
C SER A 908 32.34 35.21 -0.77
N PHE A 909 31.79 36.13 -1.57
CA PHE A 909 31.77 36.11 -3.03
C PHE A 909 32.47 37.36 -3.59
N GLY A 910 33.76 37.53 -3.26
CA GLY A 910 34.52 38.71 -3.63
C GLY A 910 34.19 39.90 -2.74
N GLU A 911 33.50 40.91 -3.30
CA GLU A 911 33.13 42.14 -2.56
C GLU A 911 31.81 42.01 -1.79
N GLU A 912 30.99 40.99 -2.06
CA GLU A 912 29.72 40.76 -1.36
C GLU A 912 29.71 39.44 -0.59
N ALA A 913 28.94 39.41 0.51
CA ALA A 913 28.62 38.19 1.23
C ALA A 913 27.17 37.79 0.92
N ALA A 914 26.93 36.50 0.66
CA ALA A 914 25.60 36.01 0.32
C ALA A 914 25.30 34.66 0.98
N ALA A 915 24.02 34.40 1.23
CA ALA A 915 23.58 33.16 1.85
C ALA A 915 23.70 31.98 0.86
N VAL A 916 24.31 30.91 1.32
CA VAL A 916 24.43 29.63 0.64
C VAL A 916 23.76 28.58 1.51
N ARG A 917 22.71 27.96 0.97
CA ARG A 917 21.97 26.91 1.67
C ARG A 917 22.34 25.55 1.13
N VAL A 918 22.81 24.66 2.00
CA VAL A 918 23.14 23.28 1.67
C VAL A 918 22.00 22.39 2.15
N VAL A 919 21.35 21.71 1.21
CA VAL A 919 20.23 20.80 1.48
C VAL A 919 20.67 19.37 1.22
N TYR A 920 20.66 18.56 2.27
CA TYR A 920 21.05 17.16 2.17
C TYR A 920 19.93 16.34 1.52
N ALA A 921 20.30 15.37 0.67
CA ALA A 921 19.36 14.37 0.17
C ALA A 921 19.60 13.03 0.86
N SER A 922 18.56 12.20 0.95
CA SER A 922 18.71 10.80 1.33
C SER A 922 19.49 10.03 0.26
N ILE A 923 20.11 8.93 0.70
CA ILE A 923 20.71 7.94 -0.19
C ILE A 923 19.62 7.44 -1.14
N LYS A 924 19.97 7.26 -2.41
CA LYS A 924 19.04 6.71 -3.38
C LYS A 924 18.67 5.28 -2.99
N THR A 925 17.38 4.99 -2.83
CA THR A 925 16.95 3.64 -2.44
C THR A 925 17.23 2.59 -3.53
N PRO A 926 17.36 1.30 -3.18
CA PRO A 926 17.56 0.22 -4.16
C PRO A 926 16.51 0.20 -5.26
N GLU A 927 15.24 0.46 -4.94
CA GLU A 927 14.13 0.46 -5.90
C GLU A 927 14.29 1.62 -6.90
N ARG A 928 14.71 2.79 -6.42
CA ARG A 928 15.03 3.94 -7.28
C ARG A 928 16.27 3.71 -8.14
N MET A 929 17.25 2.97 -7.63
CA MET A 929 18.40 2.54 -8.43
C MET A 929 17.95 1.58 -9.53
N ALA A 930 17.10 0.60 -9.21
CA ALA A 930 16.54 -0.35 -10.17
C ALA A 930 15.68 0.34 -11.24
N GLU A 931 14.91 1.35 -10.88
CA GLU A 931 14.18 2.19 -11.83
C GLU A 931 15.13 2.94 -12.76
N LYS A 932 16.19 3.55 -12.20
CA LYS A 932 17.18 4.32 -12.97
C LYS A 932 18.04 3.44 -13.89
N VAL A 933 18.30 2.19 -13.52
CA VAL A 933 18.93 1.19 -14.39
C VAL A 933 18.18 1.05 -15.72
N LYS A 934 16.84 1.13 -15.70
CA LYS A 934 16.01 1.02 -16.91
C LYS A 934 16.26 2.16 -17.91
N GLU A 935 16.66 3.34 -17.43
CA GLU A 935 17.03 4.47 -18.30
C GLU A 935 18.30 4.18 -19.11
N TYR A 936 19.18 3.30 -18.59
CA TYR A 936 20.43 2.92 -19.24
C TYR A 936 20.33 1.60 -20.01
N ALA A 937 19.15 0.97 -20.04
CA ALA A 937 18.94 -0.27 -20.76
C ALA A 937 18.97 -0.03 -22.29
N PRO A 938 19.31 -1.04 -23.11
CA PRO A 938 19.22 -0.93 -24.56
C PRO A 938 17.81 -0.46 -24.97
N PRO A 939 17.72 0.47 -25.94
CA PRO A 939 18.74 0.85 -26.92
C PRO A 939 19.67 2.01 -26.49
N ASP A 940 19.76 2.39 -25.21
CA ASP A 940 20.69 3.46 -24.81
C ASP A 940 22.13 3.10 -25.22
N ARG A 941 22.81 4.01 -25.91
CA ARG A 941 24.19 3.86 -26.38
C ARG A 941 25.21 3.83 -25.24
N LYS A 942 24.80 4.28 -24.04
CA LYS A 942 25.58 4.20 -22.81
C LYS A 942 25.37 2.87 -22.08
N ALA A 943 24.60 1.95 -22.65
CA ALA A 943 24.34 0.63 -22.09
C ALA A 943 25.60 -0.26 -22.14
N ARG A 944 26.54 -0.01 -21.22
CA ARG A 944 27.65 -0.91 -20.90
C ARG A 944 27.36 -1.54 -19.54
N TRP A 945 27.29 -2.85 -19.51
CA TRP A 945 27.00 -3.63 -18.30
C TRP A 945 28.20 -3.62 -17.33
N PRO A 946 27.96 -3.55 -15.99
CA PRO A 946 26.66 -3.40 -15.34
C PRO A 946 26.08 -2.01 -15.57
N LEU A 947 24.78 -1.95 -15.86
CA LEU A 947 24.06 -0.71 -16.10
C LEU A 947 23.99 0.15 -14.84
N THR A 948 23.97 -0.50 -13.66
CA THR A 948 24.04 0.16 -12.36
C THR A 948 25.27 1.08 -12.24
N ALA A 949 26.36 0.77 -12.94
CA ALA A 949 27.56 1.60 -12.89
C ALA A 949 27.40 2.99 -13.53
N ASN A 950 26.34 3.21 -14.31
CA ASN A 950 25.98 4.51 -14.84
C ASN A 950 25.20 5.39 -13.84
N ILE A 951 24.84 4.88 -12.66
CA ILE A 951 24.19 5.66 -11.61
C ILE A 951 25.24 6.51 -10.89
N LEU A 952 25.27 7.81 -11.19
CA LEU A 952 26.27 8.76 -10.66
C LEU A 952 25.79 9.57 -9.43
N ASP A 953 24.56 9.33 -8.98
CA ASP A 953 23.92 10.02 -7.85
C ASP A 953 23.40 9.05 -6.76
N PRO A 954 24.17 8.03 -6.34
CA PRO A 954 23.79 7.18 -5.21
C PRO A 954 23.82 7.95 -3.89
N VAL A 955 24.78 8.86 -3.73
CA VAL A 955 24.83 9.93 -2.72
C VAL A 955 24.72 11.27 -3.44
N ARG A 956 23.97 12.21 -2.86
CA ARG A 956 23.73 13.51 -3.49
C ARG A 956 23.31 14.58 -2.48
N LEU A 957 23.48 15.83 -2.85
CA LEU A 957 22.96 17.00 -2.13
C LEU A 957 22.74 18.17 -3.08
N SER A 958 22.11 19.22 -2.56
CA SER A 958 21.87 20.47 -3.29
C SER A 958 22.53 21.63 -2.57
N ILE A 959 23.15 22.54 -3.32
CA ILE A 959 23.63 23.84 -2.85
C ILE A 959 22.79 24.90 -3.56
N VAL A 960 22.12 25.73 -2.79
CA VAL A 960 21.17 26.73 -3.25
C VAL A 960 21.79 28.11 -3.06
N CYS A 961 21.87 28.87 -4.15
CA CYS A 961 22.48 30.19 -4.21
C CYS A 961 21.47 31.25 -4.67
N GLU A 962 21.75 32.53 -4.41
CA GLU A 962 20.84 33.63 -4.75
C GLU A 962 21.03 34.19 -6.16
N LYS A 963 22.25 34.14 -6.72
CA LYS A 963 22.59 34.76 -8.00
C LYS A 963 23.41 33.83 -8.91
N PRO A 964 23.41 34.03 -10.24
CA PRO A 964 24.27 33.30 -11.18
C PRO A 964 25.76 33.30 -10.81
N GLN A 965 26.28 34.44 -10.37
CA GLN A 965 27.69 34.58 -9.97
C GLN A 965 28.06 33.69 -8.78
N HIS A 966 27.13 33.48 -7.84
CA HIS A 966 27.34 32.61 -6.69
C HIS A 966 27.40 31.15 -7.12
N LEU A 967 26.53 30.72 -8.05
CA LEU A 967 26.56 29.36 -8.60
C LEU A 967 27.90 29.04 -9.27
N LEU A 968 28.37 29.96 -10.12
CA LEU A 968 29.66 29.86 -10.80
C LEU A 968 30.82 29.80 -9.80
N GLN A 969 30.80 30.67 -8.79
CA GLN A 969 31.87 30.73 -7.81
C GLN A 969 31.89 29.49 -6.91
N VAL A 970 30.73 28.98 -6.46
CA VAL A 970 30.65 27.70 -5.75
C VAL A 970 31.19 26.57 -6.62
N ALA A 971 30.84 26.52 -7.91
CA ALA A 971 31.38 25.51 -8.81
C ALA A 971 32.91 25.57 -8.92
N ARG A 972 33.48 26.78 -8.99
CA ARG A 972 34.94 26.98 -8.98
C ARG A 972 35.58 26.48 -7.70
N TRP A 973 34.97 26.67 -6.52
CA TRP A 973 35.52 26.13 -5.26
C TRP A 973 35.77 24.63 -5.32
N PHE A 974 34.85 23.86 -5.91
CA PHE A 974 35.03 22.42 -6.09
C PHE A 974 36.02 22.06 -7.20
N LEU A 975 36.07 22.85 -8.29
CA LEU A 975 36.98 22.61 -9.41
C LEU A 975 38.44 22.93 -9.08
N GLU A 976 38.66 23.93 -8.21
CA GLU A 976 39.98 24.39 -7.77
C GLU A 976 40.47 23.64 -6.53
N LEU A 977 39.64 22.75 -5.96
CA LEU A 977 39.97 21.97 -4.78
C LEU A 977 41.12 21.00 -5.08
N GLN A 978 42.28 21.24 -4.48
CA GLN A 978 43.46 20.36 -4.54
C GLN A 978 43.39 19.28 -3.44
N ASP A 979 42.30 18.50 -3.41
CA ASP A 979 42.06 17.50 -2.37
C ASP A 979 41.69 16.15 -2.99
N ASP A 980 42.56 15.15 -2.82
CA ASP A 980 42.35 13.79 -3.33
C ASP A 980 41.14 13.08 -2.70
N SER A 981 40.60 13.58 -1.59
CA SER A 981 39.42 13.02 -0.95
C SER A 981 38.11 13.37 -1.67
N LEU A 982 38.08 14.45 -2.47
CA LEU A 982 36.89 14.89 -3.19
C LEU A 982 37.28 15.58 -4.51
N CYS A 983 37.25 14.85 -5.62
CA CYS A 983 37.68 15.37 -6.93
C CYS A 983 36.51 15.44 -7.93
N VAL A 984 36.34 16.58 -8.60
CA VAL A 984 35.32 16.72 -9.67
C VAL A 984 35.74 15.90 -10.89
N CYS A 985 34.97 14.88 -11.24
CA CYS A 985 35.23 14.04 -12.41
C CYS A 985 34.36 14.40 -13.62
N ARG A 986 33.26 15.12 -13.43
CA ARG A 986 32.40 15.57 -14.52
C ARG A 986 31.53 16.75 -14.12
N VAL A 987 31.39 17.72 -15.03
CA VAL A 987 30.41 18.81 -14.91
C VAL A 987 29.29 18.59 -15.94
N LYS A 988 28.04 18.75 -15.51
CA LYS A 988 26.88 18.77 -16.41
C LYS A 988 26.11 20.07 -16.18
N ASN A 989 26.22 20.98 -17.14
CA ASN A 989 25.51 22.25 -17.11
C ASN A 989 24.19 22.12 -17.89
N LYS A 990 23.03 22.17 -17.21
CA LYS A 990 21.73 22.21 -17.91
C LYS A 990 21.30 23.62 -18.32
N PHE A 991 21.98 24.67 -17.84
CA PHE A 991 21.77 26.03 -18.31
C PHE A 991 22.29 26.26 -19.73
N SER A 992 23.28 25.47 -20.17
CA SER A 992 23.82 25.56 -21.53
C SER A 992 22.95 24.86 -22.59
N CYS A 993 22.04 23.96 -22.18
CA CYS A 993 21.16 23.27 -23.11
C CYS A 993 20.07 24.21 -23.62
N SER A 994 19.77 24.20 -24.92
CA SER A 994 18.63 24.96 -25.46
C SER A 994 17.31 24.37 -24.96
N VAL A 995 17.18 23.05 -24.97
CA VAL A 995 16.00 22.31 -24.48
C VAL A 995 16.46 21.31 -23.44
N VAL A 996 15.83 21.35 -22.27
CA VAL A 996 15.98 20.31 -21.25
C VAL A 996 14.71 19.49 -21.20
N GLN A 997 14.84 18.16 -21.32
CA GLN A 997 13.72 17.23 -21.41
C GLN A 997 12.76 17.31 -20.20
N ASP A 998 13.29 17.56 -19.01
CA ASP A 998 12.49 17.73 -17.79
C ASP A 998 12.13 19.20 -17.49
N GLY A 999 12.54 20.14 -18.36
CA GLY A 999 12.37 21.59 -18.23
C GLY A 999 13.09 22.23 -17.04
N TYR A 1000 13.88 21.45 -16.29
CA TYR A 1000 14.52 21.91 -15.07
C TYR A 1000 16.00 22.25 -15.29
N ARG A 1001 16.40 23.47 -14.92
CA ARG A 1001 17.77 23.98 -15.11
C ARG A 1001 18.57 23.90 -13.80
N ASP A 1002 19.70 23.22 -13.86
CA ASP A 1002 20.68 23.14 -12.77
C ASP A 1002 22.11 23.00 -13.30
N LEU A 1003 23.09 23.23 -12.42
CA LEU A 1003 24.49 22.91 -12.68
C LEU A 1003 24.90 21.76 -11.78
N LYS A 1004 25.38 20.65 -12.36
CA LYS A 1004 25.71 19.44 -11.61
C LYS A 1004 27.21 19.17 -11.66
N LEU A 1005 27.78 18.90 -10.50
CA LEU A 1005 29.14 18.41 -10.34
C LEU A 1005 29.07 16.95 -9.90
N TYR A 1006 29.68 16.07 -10.66
CA TYR A 1006 29.92 14.69 -10.25
C TYR A 1006 31.33 14.61 -9.68
N VAL A 1007 31.42 14.10 -8.47
CA VAL A 1007 32.67 14.06 -7.70
C VAL A 1007 33.00 12.63 -7.29
N ILE A 1008 34.27 12.25 -7.38
CA ILE A 1008 34.80 11.03 -6.78
C ILE A 1008 35.15 11.36 -5.34
N LEU A 1009 34.40 10.78 -4.41
CA LEU A 1009 34.71 10.82 -3.00
C LEU A 1009 35.62 9.63 -2.66
N HIS A 1010 36.71 9.87 -1.93
CA HIS A 1010 37.59 8.86 -1.37
C HIS A 1010 37.65 8.98 0.15
N ALA A 1011 37.12 7.97 0.86
CA ALA A 1011 37.17 7.89 2.32
C ALA A 1011 37.22 6.43 2.78
N GLN A 1012 37.98 6.14 3.84
CA GLN A 1012 38.15 4.79 4.40
C GLN A 1012 38.56 3.71 3.36
N HIS A 1013 39.43 4.06 2.39
CA HIS A 1013 39.82 3.19 1.27
C HIS A 1013 38.67 2.79 0.32
N LEU A 1014 37.48 3.37 0.50
CA LEU A 1014 36.35 3.21 -0.39
C LEU A 1014 36.22 4.46 -1.25
N ARG A 1015 35.71 4.27 -2.46
CA ARG A 1015 35.45 5.36 -3.40
C ARG A 1015 34.08 5.21 -4.03
N ILE A 1016 33.42 6.34 -4.29
CA ILE A 1016 32.09 6.40 -4.93
C ILE A 1016 31.96 7.70 -5.70
N ILE A 1017 31.21 7.69 -6.80
CA ILE A 1017 30.77 8.94 -7.44
C ILE A 1017 29.54 9.47 -6.73
N GLY A 1018 29.57 10.73 -6.30
CA GLY A 1018 28.43 11.48 -5.77
C GLY A 1018 28.02 12.64 -6.67
N GLU A 1019 26.80 13.16 -6.49
CA GLU A 1019 26.26 14.30 -7.24
C GLU A 1019 26.05 15.52 -6.34
N ILE A 1020 26.69 16.64 -6.68
CA ILE A 1020 26.44 17.97 -6.09
C ILE A 1020 25.63 18.77 -7.11
N GLN A 1021 24.42 19.17 -6.74
CA GLN A 1021 23.57 19.99 -7.60
C GLN A 1021 23.60 21.45 -7.13
N LEU A 1022 23.88 22.38 -8.02
CA LEU A 1022 23.89 23.82 -7.77
C LEU A 1022 22.64 24.44 -8.39
N HIS A 1023 21.86 25.15 -7.58
CA HIS A 1023 20.56 25.70 -7.97
C HIS A 1023 20.42 27.17 -7.59
N ASP A 1024 19.79 27.96 -8.47
CA ASP A 1024 19.19 29.23 -8.07
C ASP A 1024 18.05 28.96 -7.06
N ARG A 1025 17.85 29.87 -6.11
CA ARG A 1025 16.85 29.72 -5.05
C ARG A 1025 15.44 29.51 -5.57
N GLU A 1026 15.00 30.29 -6.54
CA GLU A 1026 13.66 30.19 -7.10
C GLU A 1026 13.51 28.90 -7.93
N LEU A 1027 14.53 28.55 -8.72
CA LEU A 1027 14.56 27.28 -9.44
C LEU A 1027 14.48 26.08 -8.48
N TYR A 1028 15.24 26.10 -7.38
CA TYR A 1028 15.21 25.04 -6.38
C TYR A 1028 13.81 24.85 -5.77
N ASP A 1029 13.12 25.94 -5.45
CA ASP A 1029 11.75 25.88 -4.92
C ASP A 1029 10.77 25.27 -5.93
N VAL A 1030 10.96 25.53 -7.23
CA VAL A 1030 10.18 24.87 -8.29
C VAL A 1030 10.57 23.38 -8.40
N ASN A 1031 11.86 23.04 -8.30
CA ASN A 1031 12.34 21.66 -8.35
C ASN A 1031 11.72 20.79 -7.26
N VAL A 1032 11.68 21.27 -6.02
CA VAL A 1032 11.09 20.54 -4.89
C VAL A 1032 9.62 20.21 -5.17
N LYS A 1033 8.89 21.16 -5.77
CA LYS A 1033 7.48 20.99 -6.15
C LYS A 1033 7.32 20.00 -7.31
N MET A 1034 8.14 20.13 -8.36
CA MET A 1034 8.16 19.18 -9.47
C MET A 1034 8.50 17.77 -8.98
N HIS A 1035 9.47 17.62 -8.07
CA HIS A 1035 9.88 16.32 -7.53
C HIS A 1035 8.74 15.60 -6.81
N ARG A 1036 7.89 16.35 -6.10
CA ARG A 1036 6.66 15.81 -5.47
C ARG A 1036 5.69 15.26 -6.52
N LEU A 1037 5.50 15.98 -7.63
CA LEU A 1037 4.63 15.56 -8.74
C LEU A 1037 5.23 14.42 -9.57
N TYR A 1038 6.56 14.36 -9.73
CA TYR A 1038 7.26 13.27 -10.41
C TYR A 1038 7.00 11.90 -9.75
N LYS A 1039 6.82 11.86 -8.42
CA LYS A 1039 6.45 10.62 -7.72
C LYS A 1039 5.05 10.17 -8.11
N LEU A 1040 4.09 11.10 -8.11
CA LEU A 1040 2.70 10.83 -8.49
C LEU A 1040 2.58 10.40 -9.95
N ARG A 1041 3.30 11.07 -10.85
CA ARG A 1041 3.31 10.77 -12.30
C ARG A 1041 3.86 9.37 -12.62
N ARG A 1042 4.84 8.89 -11.84
CA ARG A 1042 5.54 7.62 -12.13
C ARG A 1042 4.92 6.40 -11.45
N ALA A 1043 4.18 6.60 -10.36
CA ALA A 1043 3.49 5.52 -9.71
C ALA A 1043 2.51 4.84 -10.68
N GLN A 1044 2.52 3.51 -10.71
CA GLN A 1044 1.65 2.74 -11.62
C GLN A 1044 0.19 2.73 -11.17
N SER A 1045 -0.03 2.92 -9.87
CA SER A 1045 -1.34 2.95 -9.23
C SER A 1045 -1.28 3.83 -7.98
N MET A 1046 -2.45 4.19 -7.44
CA MET A 1046 -2.49 4.93 -6.17
C MET A 1046 -1.88 4.12 -5.02
N ALA A 1047 -2.04 2.79 -5.01
CA ALA A 1047 -1.42 1.91 -4.01
C ALA A 1047 0.12 1.95 -4.10
N SER A 1048 0.67 1.92 -5.32
CA SER A 1048 2.11 2.09 -5.56
C SER A 1048 2.60 3.46 -5.07
N TYR A 1049 1.85 4.54 -5.35
CA TYR A 1049 2.16 5.87 -4.85
C TYR A 1049 2.18 5.92 -3.32
N ILE A 1050 1.16 5.34 -2.66
CA ILE A 1050 1.06 5.24 -1.19
C ILE A 1050 2.25 4.46 -0.61
N GLY A 1051 2.63 3.35 -1.23
CA GLY A 1051 3.78 2.55 -0.82
C GLY A 1051 5.08 3.37 -0.88
N GLU A 1052 5.31 4.09 -1.97
CA GLU A 1052 6.49 4.96 -2.14
C GLU A 1052 6.56 6.07 -1.09
N ILE A 1053 5.42 6.72 -0.76
CA ILE A 1053 5.41 7.79 0.24
C ILE A 1053 5.47 7.27 1.68
N GLY A 1054 4.97 6.06 1.94
CA GLY A 1054 4.98 5.41 3.24
C GLY A 1054 6.39 4.95 3.63
N ASN A 1055 7.12 4.39 2.67
CA ASN A 1055 8.51 3.97 2.86
C ASN A 1055 9.46 5.16 3.09
N ALA A 1056 9.12 6.37 2.62
CA ALA A 1056 9.94 7.56 2.87
C ALA A 1056 9.77 8.17 4.28
N ARG A 1057 8.77 7.72 5.05
CA ARG A 1057 8.55 8.15 6.45
C ARG A 1057 9.17 7.21 7.47
N ARG A 1058 9.46 5.97 7.07
CA ARG A 1058 10.25 5.02 7.85
C ARG A 1058 11.72 5.27 7.53
#